data_AF-A0A2N2LT69-F1
#
_entry.id   AF-A0A2N2LT69-F1
#
_cell.length_a   1.000
_cell.length_b   1.000
_cell.length_c   1.000
_cell.angle_alpha   90.00
_cell.angle_beta   90.00
_cell.angle_gamma   90.00
#
_symmetry.space_group_name_H-M   'P 1'
#
loop_
_entity.id
_entity.type
_entity.pdbx_description
1 polymer ?
#
loop_
_entity_poly.entity_id
_entity_poly.type
_entity_poly.pdbx_seq_one_letter_code
_entity_poly.pdbx_strand_id
1 'polypeptide(L)'
;MFSIPFQRVSIQDAFWSPRLLLNNTVSLQHQWNQLELSGCIQNFRLIADKIPGFRMGWFFSDSDAYKWLDAASRSIATLPNPKISGYMDVLIDLINRTQTNDGYIFTYNQFHFPDSRWENLQIEHELYCHGHLIEAGISHFQATGQIILLTTAIKAADLICTTFLNSGLDKTPGHEEIEIALIHLYDLTRDSRYIEMAEQFIEKRGRQPLPVFAWKMIRENERVKKRSQILEKSKSAFISQNPDFKAVHELPERNQTKVQKWAKERFMWSALNGSYFQQHTPIRNQLKPVGHAVRYSYLNTATTMISNRFGDFSLWPALQQSWNHMIEKRMFVTGGTGSLPISEAFGRDYELDPENAYAETCAALGSMFWNWEMTQLFKDAAYADLFERNLYNASLVGNSLSGTRFLYNNPLENRNGYERQSWFEIPCCPSNLSRTWASLGNYIFTHELESISLHQYIGSQVEIPLEPKVNIKIESDLPWQGKVKVHINPKSKSHFFELNMRIPSWCGSLKSRLNGHLYPLIVPAPQNYAPTASGYDPRHAQYITLRRDWIPGDVLELDFEMPVEINCPHKKVTSCAGRYAISRGPLVYCLEALDNPGVDIFNCVVDSNSLYPEYDPELLGGVVKILGTTIGGQPLTFIPYAWWANREKCPMTVYVNI
;
A
#
# COMPACT_ATOMS: atom_id res chain seq x y z
N MET A 1 -14.07 -16.03 9.20
CA MET A 1 -13.23 -14.96 9.77
C MET A 1 -13.83 -13.60 9.42
N PHE A 2 -14.13 -12.79 10.43
CA PHE A 2 -14.72 -11.46 10.27
C PHE A 2 -13.72 -10.40 10.74
N SER A 3 -13.49 -9.39 9.90
CA SER A 3 -12.69 -8.21 10.23
C SER A 3 -13.44 -7.29 11.18
N ILE A 4 -12.71 -6.60 12.06
CA ILE A 4 -13.28 -5.55 12.91
C ILE A 4 -13.12 -4.20 12.21
N PRO A 5 -14.21 -3.44 12.01
CA PRO A 5 -14.10 -2.11 11.40
C PRO A 5 -13.16 -1.20 12.20
N PHE A 6 -12.26 -0.49 11.53
CA PHE A 6 -11.23 0.34 12.14
C PHE A 6 -11.81 1.42 13.08
N GLN A 7 -13.04 1.89 12.83
CA GLN A 7 -13.72 2.86 13.69
C GLN A 7 -14.00 2.32 15.10
N ARG A 8 -14.01 0.98 15.27
CA ARG A 8 -14.18 0.32 16.57
C ARG A 8 -12.85 0.01 17.28
N VAL A 9 -11.72 0.27 16.61
CA VAL A 9 -10.38 -0.01 17.14
C VAL A 9 -9.69 1.31 17.44
N SER A 10 -9.45 1.58 18.73
CA SER A 10 -8.73 2.76 19.17
C SER A 10 -7.23 2.45 19.27
N ILE A 11 -6.42 2.96 18.34
CA ILE A 11 -4.95 2.82 18.39
C ILE A 11 -4.36 3.82 19.39
N GLN A 12 -3.66 3.30 20.41
CA GLN A 12 -3.06 4.03 21.52
C GLN A 12 -1.69 3.43 21.84
N ASP A 13 -0.65 3.94 21.18
CA ASP A 13 0.74 3.55 21.43
C ASP A 13 1.72 4.71 21.19
N ALA A 14 3.00 4.47 21.49
CA ALA A 14 4.04 5.47 21.31
C ALA A 14 4.48 5.65 19.83
N PHE A 15 4.08 4.74 18.93
CA PHE A 15 4.61 4.69 17.58
C PHE A 15 3.62 5.16 16.52
N TRP A 16 2.45 4.53 16.44
CA TRP A 16 1.41 4.81 15.47
C TRP A 16 0.52 5.97 15.88
N SER A 17 0.17 6.13 17.17
CA SER A 17 -0.72 7.24 17.57
C SER A 17 -0.19 8.63 17.17
N PRO A 18 1.11 8.96 17.37
CA PRO A 18 1.64 10.24 16.87
C PRO A 18 1.58 10.39 15.35
N ARG A 19 1.77 9.29 14.59
CA ARG A 19 1.70 9.30 13.12
C ARG A 19 0.27 9.48 12.61
N LEU A 20 -0.71 8.86 13.26
CA LEU A 20 -2.13 9.04 12.95
C LEU A 20 -2.58 10.48 13.24
N LEU A 21 -2.10 11.06 14.35
CA LEU A 21 -2.35 12.46 14.67
C LEU A 21 -1.69 13.41 13.66
N LEU A 22 -0.43 13.16 13.29
CA LEU A 22 0.28 13.93 12.27
C LEU A 22 -0.45 13.86 10.91
N ASN A 23 -0.92 12.67 10.53
CA ASN A 23 -1.69 12.48 9.33
C ASN A 23 -2.96 13.36 9.33
N ASN A 24 -3.71 13.32 10.44
CA ASN A 24 -4.95 14.07 10.61
C ASN A 24 -4.74 15.60 10.64
N THR A 25 -3.70 16.07 11.33
CA THR A 25 -3.52 17.51 11.64
C THR A 25 -2.60 18.23 10.67
N VAL A 26 -1.70 17.51 9.99
CA VAL A 26 -0.68 18.09 9.10
C VAL A 26 -0.77 17.51 7.68
N SER A 27 -0.66 16.19 7.51
CA SER A 27 -0.55 15.60 6.17
C SER A 27 -1.78 15.86 5.30
N LEU A 28 -2.98 15.67 5.83
CA LEU A 28 -4.22 15.89 5.07
C LEU A 28 -4.39 17.36 4.65
N GLN A 29 -4.01 18.30 5.51
CA GLN A 29 -4.02 19.73 5.16
C GLN A 29 -3.02 20.04 4.05
N HIS A 30 -1.80 19.53 4.17
CA HIS A 30 -0.76 19.71 3.16
C HIS A 30 -1.21 19.15 1.81
N GLN A 31 -1.77 17.94 1.81
CA GLN A 31 -2.32 17.31 0.61
C GLN A 31 -3.43 18.16 -0.01
N TRP A 32 -4.39 18.66 0.77
CA TRP A 32 -5.44 19.56 0.27
C TRP A 32 -4.84 20.78 -0.44
N ASN A 33 -3.85 21.43 0.20
CA ASN A 33 -3.16 22.58 -0.39
C ASN A 33 -2.46 22.22 -1.70
N GLN A 34 -1.83 21.05 -1.78
CA GLN A 34 -1.21 20.57 -3.03
C GLN A 34 -2.25 20.25 -4.12
N LEU A 35 -3.42 19.72 -3.76
CA LEU A 35 -4.51 19.47 -4.72
C LEU A 35 -5.08 20.78 -5.28
N GLU A 36 -5.17 21.83 -4.46
CA GLU A 36 -5.50 23.18 -4.92
C GLU A 36 -4.40 23.74 -5.84
N LEU A 37 -3.13 23.68 -5.42
CA LEU A 37 -1.99 24.22 -6.18
C LEU A 37 -1.79 23.53 -7.53
N SER A 38 -1.99 22.21 -7.58
CA SER A 38 -1.86 21.39 -8.80
C SER A 38 -3.03 21.59 -9.79
N GLY A 39 -4.09 22.30 -9.38
CA GLY A 39 -5.31 22.48 -10.16
C GLY A 39 -6.26 21.28 -10.14
N CYS A 40 -5.98 20.25 -9.35
CA CYS A 40 -6.85 19.07 -9.23
C CYS A 40 -8.28 19.47 -8.78
N ILE A 41 -8.42 20.24 -7.70
CA ILE A 41 -9.74 20.70 -7.23
C ILE A 41 -10.37 21.69 -8.22
N GLN A 42 -9.54 22.54 -8.85
CA GLN A 42 -9.98 23.50 -9.86
C GLN A 42 -10.65 22.82 -11.06
N ASN A 43 -10.21 21.63 -11.47
CA ASN A 43 -10.82 20.88 -12.56
C ASN A 43 -12.32 20.61 -12.35
N PHE A 44 -12.74 20.35 -11.10
CA PHE A 44 -14.15 20.19 -10.75
C PHE A 44 -14.88 21.54 -10.81
N ARG A 45 -14.29 22.62 -10.29
CA ARG A 45 -14.87 23.99 -10.33
C ARG A 45 -15.15 24.46 -11.76
N LEU A 46 -14.22 24.22 -12.68
CA LEU A 46 -14.36 24.60 -14.09
C LEU A 46 -15.64 24.02 -14.73
N ILE A 47 -15.98 22.78 -14.39
CA ILE A 47 -17.16 22.10 -14.94
C ILE A 47 -18.41 22.46 -14.13
N ALA A 48 -18.35 22.37 -12.80
CA ALA A 48 -19.49 22.57 -11.91
C ALA A 48 -20.01 24.02 -11.94
N ASP A 49 -19.12 25.00 -11.99
CA ASP A 49 -19.45 26.43 -11.95
C ASP A 49 -19.46 27.07 -13.35
N LYS A 50 -19.03 26.32 -14.38
CA LYS A 50 -18.90 26.81 -15.77
C LYS A 50 -18.08 28.09 -15.89
N ILE A 51 -17.03 28.20 -15.08
CA ILE A 51 -16.15 29.37 -15.04
C ILE A 51 -15.04 29.27 -16.11
N PRO A 52 -14.54 30.41 -16.62
CA PRO A 52 -13.41 30.42 -17.53
C PRO A 52 -12.17 29.77 -16.91
N GLY A 53 -11.40 29.02 -17.72
CA GLY A 53 -10.15 28.43 -17.30
C GLY A 53 -9.72 27.28 -18.20
N PHE A 54 -8.74 26.50 -17.75
CA PHE A 54 -8.22 25.34 -18.48
C PHE A 54 -7.97 24.19 -17.52
N ARG A 55 -8.47 22.99 -17.85
CA ARG A 55 -8.26 21.79 -17.02
C ARG A 55 -6.80 21.35 -17.09
N MET A 56 -6.19 21.14 -15.92
CA MET A 56 -4.77 20.79 -15.74
C MET A 56 -4.58 19.37 -15.21
N GLY A 57 -3.34 18.88 -15.25
CA GLY A 57 -2.96 17.55 -14.77
C GLY A 57 -3.26 16.41 -15.76
N TRP A 58 -2.87 15.21 -15.36
CA TRP A 58 -3.09 13.98 -16.12
C TRP A 58 -4.59 13.66 -16.24
N PHE A 59 -4.94 12.76 -17.16
CA PHE A 59 -6.33 12.35 -17.33
C PHE A 59 -6.89 11.71 -16.04
N PHE A 60 -6.06 11.06 -15.20
CA PHE A 60 -6.48 10.45 -13.93
C PHE A 60 -6.43 11.37 -12.70
N SER A 61 -6.15 12.67 -12.85
CA SER A 61 -5.99 13.58 -11.70
C SER A 61 -7.21 13.67 -10.78
N ASP A 62 -8.40 13.31 -11.26
CA ASP A 62 -9.62 13.23 -10.43
C ASP A 62 -9.45 12.24 -9.27
N SER A 63 -8.72 11.15 -9.49
CA SER A 63 -8.46 10.14 -8.46
C SER A 63 -7.66 10.68 -7.27
N ASP A 64 -6.87 11.75 -7.46
CA ASP A 64 -6.08 12.33 -6.37
C ASP A 64 -7.00 13.03 -5.36
N ALA A 65 -8.05 13.71 -5.85
CA ALA A 65 -9.10 14.27 -5.01
C ALA A 65 -9.91 13.18 -4.30
N TYR A 66 -10.29 12.12 -5.01
CA TYR A 66 -11.06 11.02 -4.43
C TYR A 66 -10.28 10.27 -3.34
N LYS A 67 -8.99 9.98 -3.56
CA LYS A 67 -8.13 9.36 -2.54
C LYS A 67 -7.94 10.25 -1.31
N TRP A 68 -7.82 11.57 -1.51
CA TRP A 68 -7.75 12.49 -0.38
C TRP A 68 -9.05 12.49 0.41
N LEU A 69 -10.21 12.48 -0.26
CA LEU A 69 -11.53 12.42 0.38
C LEU A 69 -11.74 11.10 1.13
N ASP A 70 -11.28 9.98 0.56
CA ASP A 70 -11.23 8.67 1.21
C ASP A 70 -10.35 8.71 2.49
N ALA A 71 -9.13 9.22 2.37
CA ALA A 71 -8.21 9.37 3.50
C ALA A 71 -8.76 10.27 4.61
N ALA A 72 -9.34 11.42 4.24
CA ALA A 72 -9.94 12.38 5.15
C ALA A 72 -11.13 11.75 5.88
N SER A 73 -12.02 11.07 5.15
CA SER A 73 -13.16 10.36 5.72
C SER A 73 -12.74 9.33 6.78
N ARG A 74 -11.76 8.47 6.45
CA ARG A 74 -11.24 7.48 7.39
C ARG A 74 -10.58 8.12 8.60
N SER A 75 -9.84 9.21 8.40
CA SER A 75 -9.14 9.88 9.50
C SER A 75 -10.11 10.54 10.49
N ILE A 76 -11.14 11.23 10.01
CA ILE A 76 -12.10 11.91 10.89
C ILE A 76 -12.99 10.94 11.67
N ALA A 77 -13.17 9.70 11.18
CA ALA A 77 -13.96 8.67 11.87
C ALA A 77 -13.38 8.28 13.24
N THR A 78 -12.06 8.41 13.40
CA THR A 78 -11.36 8.12 14.67
C THR A 78 -10.79 9.38 15.34
N LEU A 79 -10.47 10.41 14.56
CA LEU A 79 -9.91 11.68 15.03
C LEU A 79 -10.68 12.87 14.41
N PRO A 80 -11.79 13.33 15.03
CA PRO A 80 -12.59 14.43 14.51
C PRO A 80 -11.77 15.70 14.25
N ASN A 81 -11.95 16.30 13.08
CA ASN A 81 -11.23 17.51 12.68
C ASN A 81 -12.13 18.42 11.82
N PRO A 82 -12.74 19.46 12.41
CA PRO A 82 -13.71 20.32 11.73
C PRO A 82 -13.15 21.03 10.49
N LYS A 83 -11.85 21.33 10.48
CA LYS A 83 -11.20 21.97 9.33
C LYS A 83 -11.15 21.03 8.12
N ILE A 84 -10.77 19.77 8.36
CA ILE A 84 -10.76 18.74 7.33
C ILE A 84 -12.18 18.44 6.85
N SER A 85 -13.15 18.35 7.76
CA SER A 85 -14.57 18.19 7.40
C SER A 85 -15.06 19.31 6.49
N GLY A 86 -14.70 20.58 6.77
CA GLY A 86 -15.08 21.69 5.90
C GLY A 86 -14.52 21.59 4.47
N TYR A 87 -13.30 21.09 4.29
CA TYR A 87 -12.75 20.82 2.96
C TYR A 87 -13.45 19.64 2.26
N MET A 88 -13.83 18.61 3.02
CA MET A 88 -14.60 17.48 2.49
C MET A 88 -15.96 17.95 1.98
N ASP A 89 -16.67 18.79 2.73
CA ASP A 89 -17.99 19.32 2.33
C ASP A 89 -17.90 20.10 1.01
N VAL A 90 -16.86 20.95 0.86
CA VAL A 90 -16.59 21.68 -0.38
C VAL A 90 -16.35 20.73 -1.56
N LEU A 91 -15.53 19.70 -1.36
CA LEU A 91 -15.21 18.76 -2.43
C LEU A 91 -16.42 17.88 -2.79
N ILE A 92 -17.19 17.41 -1.81
CA ILE A 92 -18.40 16.59 -2.04
C ILE A 92 -19.43 17.39 -2.85
N ASP A 93 -19.66 18.66 -2.51
CA ASP A 93 -20.55 19.53 -3.28
C ASP A 93 -20.08 19.70 -4.73
N LEU A 94 -18.78 19.95 -4.94
CA LEU A 94 -18.20 20.07 -6.28
C LEU A 94 -18.34 18.79 -7.09
N ILE A 95 -18.04 17.63 -6.49
CA ILE A 95 -18.17 16.32 -7.13
C ILE A 95 -19.63 16.10 -7.56
N ASN A 96 -20.58 16.34 -6.64
CA ASN A 96 -21.99 16.14 -6.91
C ASN A 96 -22.52 17.04 -8.04
N ARG A 97 -22.07 18.29 -8.11
CA ARG A 97 -22.44 19.23 -9.19
C ARG A 97 -21.70 18.97 -10.51
N THR A 98 -20.54 18.31 -10.47
CA THR A 98 -19.78 17.91 -11.67
C THR A 98 -20.35 16.66 -12.32
N GLN A 99 -20.93 15.74 -11.55
CA GLN A 99 -21.51 14.50 -12.07
C GLN A 99 -22.67 14.77 -13.02
N THR A 100 -22.69 14.10 -14.17
CA THR A 100 -23.77 14.23 -15.14
C THR A 100 -25.05 13.51 -14.68
N ASN A 101 -26.17 13.80 -15.35
CA ASN A 101 -27.48 13.24 -15.01
C ASN A 101 -27.54 11.71 -15.08
N ASP A 102 -26.73 11.07 -15.92
CA ASP A 102 -26.62 9.62 -16.06
C ASP A 102 -25.58 8.97 -15.12
N GLY A 103 -24.85 9.76 -14.32
CA GLY A 103 -23.89 9.26 -13.34
C GLY A 103 -22.42 9.34 -13.75
N TYR A 104 -22.13 9.79 -14.98
CA TYR A 104 -20.76 9.92 -15.47
C TYR A 104 -20.03 11.07 -14.78
N ILE A 105 -18.78 10.83 -14.38
CA ILE A 105 -17.90 11.87 -13.86
C ILE A 105 -16.44 11.55 -14.19
N PHE A 106 -15.87 12.38 -15.05
CA PHE A 106 -14.47 12.31 -15.45
C PHE A 106 -14.07 13.62 -16.10
N THR A 107 -13.41 14.50 -15.34
CA THR A 107 -13.20 15.90 -15.73
C THR A 107 -12.41 16.03 -17.03
N TYR A 108 -11.52 15.07 -17.34
CA TYR A 108 -10.73 15.06 -18.57
C TYR A 108 -11.59 15.05 -19.83
N ASN A 109 -12.51 14.09 -19.91
CA ASN A 109 -13.40 13.97 -21.05
C ASN A 109 -14.46 15.07 -20.99
N GLN A 110 -15.08 15.30 -19.83
CA GLN A 110 -16.11 16.34 -19.69
C GLN A 110 -15.64 17.73 -20.14
N PHE A 111 -14.37 18.08 -19.89
CA PHE A 111 -13.82 19.37 -20.28
C PHE A 111 -13.22 19.38 -21.69
N HIS A 112 -12.32 18.43 -22.01
CA HIS A 112 -11.54 18.50 -23.25
C HIS A 112 -12.16 17.73 -24.42
N PHE A 113 -12.94 16.68 -24.13
CA PHE A 113 -13.43 15.72 -25.14
C PHE A 113 -14.82 15.17 -24.75
N PRO A 114 -15.86 16.02 -24.68
CA PRO A 114 -17.14 15.68 -24.04
C PRO A 114 -17.87 14.49 -24.67
N ASP A 115 -17.60 14.21 -25.95
CA ASP A 115 -18.19 13.11 -26.72
C ASP A 115 -17.39 11.79 -26.63
N SER A 116 -16.28 11.77 -25.88
CA SER A 116 -15.33 10.66 -25.85
C SER A 116 -15.38 9.86 -24.55
N ARG A 117 -16.50 9.21 -24.24
CA ARG A 117 -16.62 8.35 -23.04
C ARG A 117 -16.25 6.90 -23.37
N TRP A 118 -15.49 6.24 -22.49
CA TRP A 118 -15.22 4.79 -22.54
C TRP A 118 -14.49 4.28 -23.79
N GLU A 119 -13.75 5.15 -24.47
CA GLU A 119 -13.08 4.80 -25.73
C GLU A 119 -11.68 4.22 -25.55
N ASN A 120 -11.00 4.52 -24.44
CA ASN A 120 -9.62 4.07 -24.16
C ASN A 120 -9.49 3.58 -22.72
N LEU A 121 -10.14 2.47 -22.44
CA LEU A 121 -10.19 1.88 -21.10
C LEU A 121 -8.83 1.36 -20.62
N GLN A 122 -7.88 1.11 -21.52
CA GLN A 122 -6.57 0.58 -21.14
C GLN A 122 -5.61 1.68 -20.64
N ILE A 123 -5.68 2.89 -21.19
CA ILE A 123 -4.70 3.94 -20.89
C ILE A 123 -5.32 5.12 -20.12
N GLU A 124 -6.57 5.53 -20.37
CA GLU A 124 -7.08 6.82 -19.87
C GLU A 124 -7.70 6.76 -18.45
N HIS A 125 -7.71 5.59 -17.78
CA HIS A 125 -8.06 5.45 -16.36
C HIS A 125 -9.46 5.95 -15.95
N GLU A 126 -10.44 5.96 -16.87
CA GLU A 126 -11.82 6.35 -16.54
C GLU A 126 -12.39 5.47 -15.41
N LEU A 127 -12.35 4.14 -15.57
CA LEU A 127 -12.84 3.19 -14.56
C LEU A 127 -12.04 3.24 -13.26
N TYR A 128 -10.73 3.50 -13.34
CA TYR A 128 -9.87 3.67 -12.16
C TYR A 128 -10.31 4.88 -11.30
N CYS A 129 -10.60 6.02 -11.94
CA CYS A 129 -11.10 7.19 -11.22
C CYS A 129 -12.48 6.94 -10.61
N HIS A 130 -13.36 6.23 -11.32
CA HIS A 130 -14.67 5.85 -10.77
C HIS A 130 -14.53 4.89 -9.58
N GLY A 131 -13.59 3.95 -9.62
CA GLY A 131 -13.30 3.05 -8.50
C GLY A 131 -12.90 3.84 -7.25
N HIS A 132 -11.98 4.79 -7.38
CA HIS A 132 -11.60 5.65 -6.25
C HIS A 132 -12.73 6.57 -5.75
N LEU A 133 -13.62 7.06 -6.63
CA LEU A 133 -14.82 7.78 -6.21
C LEU A 133 -15.75 6.87 -5.37
N ILE A 134 -15.93 5.62 -5.78
CA ILE A 134 -16.75 4.65 -5.06
C ILE A 134 -16.17 4.36 -3.68
N GLU A 135 -14.87 4.09 -3.58
CA GLU A 135 -14.18 3.89 -2.29
C GLU A 135 -14.31 5.11 -1.37
N ALA A 136 -14.22 6.33 -1.91
CA ALA A 136 -14.42 7.57 -1.16
C ALA A 136 -15.87 7.70 -0.66
N GLY A 137 -16.86 7.38 -1.49
CA GLY A 137 -18.28 7.38 -1.13
C GLY A 137 -18.60 6.40 0.00
N ILE A 138 -18.07 5.18 -0.08
CA ILE A 138 -18.22 4.16 0.95
C ILE A 138 -17.59 4.62 2.27
N SER A 139 -16.33 5.09 2.22
CA SER A 139 -15.59 5.47 3.41
C SER A 139 -16.19 6.70 4.08
N HIS A 140 -16.68 7.67 3.30
CA HIS A 140 -17.40 8.83 3.83
C HIS A 140 -18.68 8.42 4.54
N PHE A 141 -19.50 7.56 3.93
CA PHE A 141 -20.73 7.07 4.54
C PHE A 141 -20.44 6.30 5.84
N GLN A 142 -19.45 5.42 5.85
CA GLN A 142 -19.05 4.68 7.04
C GLN A 142 -18.52 5.58 8.16
N ALA A 143 -17.88 6.71 7.82
CA ALA A 143 -17.33 7.65 8.77
C ALA A 143 -18.38 8.61 9.36
N THR A 144 -19.33 9.08 8.55
CA THR A 144 -20.21 10.20 8.92
C THR A 144 -21.71 9.85 8.92
N GLY A 145 -22.09 8.72 8.32
CA GLY A 145 -23.49 8.37 8.04
C GLY A 145 -24.16 9.20 6.94
N GLN A 146 -23.46 10.18 6.36
CA GLN A 146 -24.02 11.05 5.33
C GLN A 146 -24.05 10.34 3.96
N ILE A 147 -25.17 10.51 3.25
CA ILE A 147 -25.47 9.72 2.04
C ILE A 147 -25.15 10.41 0.73
N ILE A 148 -24.88 11.72 0.70
CA ILE A 148 -24.77 12.49 -0.56
C ILE A 148 -23.69 11.89 -1.47
N LEU A 149 -22.45 11.77 -0.97
CA LEU A 149 -21.35 11.19 -1.75
C LEU A 149 -21.58 9.72 -2.09
N LEU A 150 -22.19 8.95 -1.18
CA LEU A 150 -22.52 7.54 -1.44
C LEU A 150 -23.53 7.41 -2.59
N THR A 151 -24.56 8.27 -2.63
CA THR A 151 -25.51 8.31 -3.73
C THR A 151 -24.84 8.67 -5.06
N THR A 152 -23.91 9.64 -5.05
CA THR A 152 -23.09 9.97 -6.24
C THR A 152 -22.28 8.75 -6.70
N ALA A 153 -21.62 8.05 -5.77
CA ALA A 153 -20.85 6.84 -6.04
C ALA A 153 -21.72 5.69 -6.60
N ILE A 154 -22.88 5.44 -5.99
CA ILE A 154 -23.85 4.43 -6.46
C ILE A 154 -24.30 4.74 -7.89
N LYS A 155 -24.62 6.00 -8.18
CA LYS A 155 -25.03 6.41 -9.53
C LYS A 155 -23.93 6.20 -10.57
N ALA A 156 -22.67 6.45 -10.20
CA ALA A 156 -21.51 6.16 -11.03
C ALA A 156 -21.34 4.64 -11.26
N ALA A 157 -21.49 3.83 -10.21
CA ALA A 157 -21.42 2.37 -10.29
C ALA A 157 -22.57 1.78 -11.13
N ASP A 158 -23.79 2.31 -10.99
CA ASP A 158 -24.95 1.92 -11.78
C ASP A 158 -24.72 2.16 -13.27
N LEU A 159 -24.17 3.33 -13.63
CA LEU A 159 -23.81 3.62 -15.03
C LEU A 159 -22.78 2.61 -15.57
N ILE A 160 -21.77 2.25 -14.77
CA ILE A 160 -20.77 1.25 -15.14
C ILE A 160 -21.45 -0.10 -15.37
N CYS A 161 -22.32 -0.54 -14.46
CA CYS A 161 -23.06 -1.79 -14.59
C CYS A 161 -23.94 -1.80 -15.85
N THR A 162 -24.71 -0.74 -16.09
CA THR A 162 -25.54 -0.60 -17.30
C THR A 162 -24.70 -0.59 -18.58
N THR A 163 -23.52 0.01 -18.55
CA THR A 163 -22.66 0.15 -19.74
C THR A 163 -21.88 -1.13 -20.07
N PHE A 164 -21.38 -1.83 -19.05
CA PHE A 164 -20.37 -2.89 -19.25
C PHE A 164 -20.82 -4.28 -18.85
N LEU A 165 -21.97 -4.49 -18.19
CA LEU A 165 -22.42 -5.86 -17.90
C LEU A 165 -22.70 -6.55 -19.23
N ASN A 166 -22.21 -7.78 -19.36
CA ASN A 166 -22.29 -8.59 -20.57
C ASN A 166 -21.58 -8.00 -21.81
N SER A 167 -20.68 -7.03 -21.63
CA SER A 167 -19.91 -6.40 -22.73
C SER A 167 -18.89 -7.34 -23.41
N GLY A 168 -18.17 -6.88 -24.42
CA GLY A 168 -17.10 -7.64 -25.08
C GLY A 168 -15.84 -7.84 -24.22
N LEU A 169 -14.93 -8.72 -24.66
CA LEU A 169 -13.61 -8.93 -24.03
C LEU A 169 -12.71 -7.68 -24.09
N ASP A 170 -12.97 -6.78 -25.03
CA ASP A 170 -12.23 -5.54 -25.23
C ASP A 170 -12.59 -4.45 -24.20
N LYS A 171 -13.58 -4.69 -23.33
CA LYS A 171 -14.10 -3.72 -22.35
C LYS A 171 -13.65 -4.00 -20.92
N THR A 172 -12.36 -4.20 -20.73
CA THR A 172 -11.74 -4.32 -19.39
C THR A 172 -10.94 -3.05 -19.07
N PRO A 173 -10.82 -2.68 -17.78
CA PRO A 173 -9.93 -1.59 -17.36
C PRO A 173 -8.46 -1.98 -17.58
N GLY A 174 -7.60 -1.02 -17.93
CA GLY A 174 -6.15 -1.22 -17.98
C GLY A 174 -5.41 -0.87 -16.70
N HIS A 175 -6.09 -0.28 -15.72
CA HIS A 175 -5.60 -0.18 -14.34
C HIS A 175 -6.71 -0.64 -13.41
N GLU A 176 -6.41 -1.68 -12.66
CA GLU A 176 -7.24 -2.27 -11.61
C GLU A 176 -7.51 -1.25 -10.51
N GLU A 177 -8.70 -1.30 -9.93
CA GLU A 177 -9.16 -0.54 -8.75
C GLU A 177 -10.67 -0.71 -8.67
N ILE A 178 -11.35 -0.57 -9.81
CA ILE A 178 -12.81 -0.62 -9.90
C ILE A 178 -13.36 -1.95 -9.41
N GLU A 179 -12.63 -3.05 -9.60
CA GLU A 179 -12.99 -4.37 -9.14
C GLU A 179 -13.08 -4.42 -7.60
N ILE A 180 -12.08 -3.85 -6.90
CA ILE A 180 -12.08 -3.74 -5.43
C ILE A 180 -13.28 -2.89 -4.97
N ALA A 181 -13.43 -1.72 -5.57
CA ALA A 181 -14.45 -0.75 -5.20
C ALA A 181 -15.88 -1.30 -5.35
N LEU A 182 -16.15 -2.03 -6.44
CA LEU A 182 -17.44 -2.66 -6.67
C LEU A 182 -17.74 -3.79 -5.67
N ILE A 183 -16.73 -4.57 -5.27
CA ILE A 183 -16.92 -5.62 -4.25
C ILE A 183 -17.23 -4.98 -2.89
N HIS A 184 -16.52 -3.92 -2.51
CA HIS A 184 -16.86 -3.18 -1.28
C HIS A 184 -18.24 -2.53 -1.36
N LEU A 185 -18.63 -2.00 -2.52
CA LEU A 185 -19.98 -1.45 -2.71
C LEU A 185 -21.05 -2.53 -2.59
N TYR A 186 -20.79 -3.74 -3.10
CA TYR A 186 -21.64 -4.90 -2.86
C TYR A 186 -21.73 -5.26 -1.37
N ASP A 187 -20.61 -5.27 -0.65
CA ASP A 187 -20.60 -5.57 0.79
C ASP A 187 -21.51 -4.60 1.58
N LEU A 188 -21.61 -3.35 1.12
CA LEU A 188 -22.47 -2.32 1.70
C LEU A 188 -23.94 -2.40 1.24
N THR A 189 -24.19 -2.54 -0.06
CA THR A 189 -25.52 -2.38 -0.68
C THR A 189 -26.26 -3.69 -0.90
N ARG A 190 -25.52 -4.80 -0.99
CA ARG A 190 -25.99 -6.14 -1.39
C ARG A 190 -26.60 -6.22 -2.78
N ASP A 191 -26.36 -5.23 -3.65
CA ASP A 191 -26.75 -5.28 -5.05
C ASP A 191 -25.78 -6.17 -5.85
N SER A 192 -26.27 -7.32 -6.33
CA SER A 192 -25.44 -8.32 -6.99
C SER A 192 -24.78 -7.82 -8.28
N ARG A 193 -25.35 -6.80 -8.93
CA ARG A 193 -24.80 -6.23 -10.18
C ARG A 193 -23.37 -5.73 -10.00
N TYR A 194 -23.01 -5.24 -8.81
CA TYR A 194 -21.67 -4.72 -8.54
C TYR A 194 -20.63 -5.84 -8.44
N ILE A 195 -20.94 -6.90 -7.70
CA ILE A 195 -20.00 -8.02 -7.54
C ILE A 195 -19.92 -8.87 -8.83
N GLU A 196 -21.02 -9.03 -9.57
CA GLU A 196 -21.04 -9.64 -10.90
C GLU A 196 -20.18 -8.84 -11.90
N MET A 197 -20.23 -7.51 -11.84
CA MET A 197 -19.38 -6.65 -12.67
C MET A 197 -17.89 -6.83 -12.33
N ALA A 198 -17.55 -6.84 -11.04
CA ALA A 198 -16.17 -7.03 -10.59
C ALA A 198 -15.63 -8.39 -11.05
N GLU A 199 -16.39 -9.47 -10.84
CA GLU A 199 -16.06 -10.81 -11.31
C GLU A 199 -15.88 -10.82 -12.84
N GLN A 200 -16.79 -10.20 -13.60
CA GLN A 200 -16.69 -10.13 -15.04
C GLN A 200 -15.40 -9.43 -15.50
N PHE A 201 -15.03 -8.30 -14.89
CA PHE A 201 -13.80 -7.59 -15.25
C PHE A 201 -12.57 -8.46 -14.98
N ILE A 202 -12.53 -9.19 -13.86
CA ILE A 202 -11.44 -10.12 -13.53
C ILE A 202 -11.40 -11.28 -14.54
N GLU A 203 -12.53 -11.93 -14.80
CA GLU A 203 -12.61 -13.13 -15.63
C GLU A 203 -12.29 -12.85 -17.10
N LYS A 204 -12.65 -11.69 -17.63
CA LYS A 204 -12.39 -11.33 -19.03
C LYS A 204 -10.93 -11.00 -19.31
N ARG A 205 -10.14 -10.64 -18.29
CA ARG A 205 -8.72 -10.31 -18.46
C ARG A 205 -7.95 -11.48 -19.07
N GLY A 206 -7.11 -11.16 -20.06
CA GLY A 206 -6.25 -12.13 -20.73
C GLY A 206 -6.96 -13.18 -21.58
N ARG A 207 -8.27 -13.02 -21.85
CA ARG A 207 -9.00 -13.88 -22.80
C ARG A 207 -9.00 -13.34 -24.23
N GLN A 208 -8.63 -12.08 -24.44
CA GLN A 208 -8.47 -11.51 -25.78
C GLN A 208 -7.22 -12.10 -26.46
N PRO A 209 -7.28 -12.54 -27.73
CA PRO A 209 -6.11 -13.05 -28.42
C PRO A 209 -5.00 -11.99 -28.46
N LEU A 210 -3.78 -12.37 -28.08
CA LEU A 210 -2.65 -11.44 -27.92
C LEU A 210 -2.40 -10.53 -29.15
N PRO A 211 -2.46 -11.01 -30.41
CA PRO A 211 -2.30 -10.11 -31.56
C PRO A 211 -3.39 -9.03 -31.62
N VAL A 212 -4.63 -9.36 -31.26
CA VAL A 212 -5.74 -8.39 -31.24
C VAL A 212 -5.54 -7.38 -30.11
N PHE A 213 -5.09 -7.84 -28.94
CA PHE A 213 -4.75 -6.95 -27.83
C PHE A 213 -3.59 -6.01 -28.19
N ALA A 214 -2.53 -6.52 -28.82
CA ALA A 214 -1.39 -5.71 -29.26
C ALA A 214 -1.83 -4.62 -30.26
N TRP A 215 -2.66 -4.96 -31.25
CA TRP A 215 -3.23 -3.99 -32.19
C TRP A 215 -4.09 -2.93 -31.51
N LYS A 216 -4.90 -3.34 -30.51
CA LYS A 216 -5.66 -2.42 -29.68
C LYS A 216 -4.74 -1.43 -28.96
N MET A 217 -3.68 -1.91 -28.31
CA MET A 217 -2.72 -1.06 -27.61
C MET A 217 -2.02 -0.07 -28.53
N ILE A 218 -1.66 -0.45 -29.77
CA ILE A 218 -1.10 0.47 -30.75
C ILE A 218 -2.10 1.62 -31.05
N ARG A 219 -3.36 1.28 -31.33
CA ARG A 219 -4.41 2.26 -31.61
C ARG A 219 -4.69 3.19 -30.42
N GLU A 220 -4.74 2.65 -29.21
CA GLU A 220 -4.95 3.43 -27.99
C GLU A 220 -3.77 4.38 -27.72
N ASN A 221 -2.53 3.96 -27.94
CA ASN A 221 -1.36 4.84 -27.85
C ASN A 221 -1.37 5.95 -28.92
N GLU A 222 -1.73 5.62 -30.15
CA GLU A 222 -1.90 6.62 -31.22
C GLU A 222 -2.99 7.65 -30.87
N ARG A 223 -4.09 7.20 -30.26
CA ARG A 223 -5.15 8.09 -29.76
C ARG A 223 -4.60 9.04 -28.70
N VAL A 224 -3.90 8.54 -27.70
CA VAL A 224 -3.30 9.37 -26.64
C VAL A 224 -2.35 10.39 -27.24
N LYS A 225 -1.47 9.98 -28.15
CA LYS A 225 -0.54 10.90 -28.84
C LYS A 225 -1.27 12.03 -29.57
N LYS A 226 -2.34 11.71 -30.32
CA LYS A 226 -3.16 12.72 -31.01
C LYS A 226 -3.82 13.68 -30.03
N ARG A 227 -4.40 13.16 -28.94
CA ARG A 227 -5.04 13.98 -27.91
C ARG A 227 -4.04 14.88 -27.19
N SER A 228 -2.87 14.38 -26.82
CA SER A 228 -1.79 15.20 -26.24
C SER A 228 -1.41 16.35 -27.16
N GLN A 229 -1.28 16.12 -28.47
CA GLN A 229 -0.99 17.20 -29.43
C GLN A 229 -2.10 18.25 -29.53
N ILE A 230 -3.37 17.84 -29.46
CA ILE A 230 -4.50 18.76 -29.42
C ILE A 230 -4.45 19.60 -28.14
N LEU A 231 -4.22 18.96 -26.99
CA LEU A 231 -4.18 19.62 -25.70
C LEU A 231 -3.03 20.62 -25.59
N GLU A 232 -1.83 20.28 -26.05
CA GLU A 232 -0.70 21.21 -26.03
C GLU A 232 -0.97 22.46 -26.87
N LYS A 233 -1.61 22.29 -28.04
CA LYS A 233 -2.04 23.43 -28.88
C LYS A 233 -3.11 24.27 -28.19
N SER A 234 -4.16 23.63 -27.66
CA SER A 234 -5.25 24.32 -26.97
C SER A 234 -4.77 25.06 -25.73
N LYS A 235 -3.87 24.44 -24.95
CA LYS A 235 -3.24 25.04 -23.76
C LYS A 235 -2.39 26.25 -24.15
N SER A 236 -1.56 26.12 -25.19
CA SER A 236 -0.73 27.23 -25.68
C SER A 236 -1.58 28.40 -26.16
N ALA A 237 -2.67 28.13 -26.90
CA ALA A 237 -3.60 29.15 -27.35
C ALA A 237 -4.33 29.82 -26.17
N PHE A 238 -4.76 29.04 -25.18
CA PHE A 238 -5.41 29.56 -23.97
C PHE A 238 -4.47 30.48 -23.18
N ILE A 239 -3.23 30.07 -22.93
CA ILE A 239 -2.22 30.89 -22.24
C ILE A 239 -1.94 32.18 -23.01
N SER A 240 -1.81 32.11 -24.34
CA SER A 240 -1.61 33.30 -25.17
C SER A 240 -2.76 34.30 -25.10
N GLN A 241 -3.99 33.83 -24.88
CA GLN A 241 -5.18 34.69 -24.75
C GLN A 241 -5.40 35.18 -23.32
N ASN A 242 -4.77 34.54 -22.33
CA ASN A 242 -4.92 34.82 -20.91
C ASN A 242 -3.53 34.95 -20.26
N PRO A 243 -2.77 36.02 -20.54
CA PRO A 243 -1.39 36.16 -20.06
C PRO A 243 -1.27 36.21 -18.52
N ASP A 244 -2.34 36.62 -17.83
CA ASP A 244 -2.42 36.61 -16.37
C ASP A 244 -2.73 35.21 -15.79
N PHE A 245 -3.04 34.22 -16.64
CA PHE A 245 -3.20 32.84 -16.21
C PHE A 245 -1.84 32.29 -15.79
N LYS A 246 -1.63 32.22 -14.47
CA LYS A 246 -0.51 31.50 -13.91
C LYS A 246 -0.79 30.01 -14.07
N ALA A 247 -0.06 29.36 -14.98
CA ALA A 247 -0.03 27.91 -15.02
C ALA A 247 0.30 27.35 -13.63
N VAL A 248 -0.25 26.19 -13.32
CA VAL A 248 -0.02 25.40 -12.10
C VAL A 248 1.44 25.52 -11.62
N HIS A 249 1.62 25.70 -10.32
CA HIS A 249 2.94 25.76 -9.67
C HIS A 249 3.84 24.62 -10.20
N GLU A 250 5.09 24.92 -10.56
CA GLU A 250 6.03 23.90 -11.02
C GLU A 250 6.14 22.81 -9.94
N LEU A 251 5.66 21.62 -10.28
CA LEU A 251 5.70 20.48 -9.38
C LEU A 251 7.12 19.90 -9.37
N PRO A 252 7.59 19.38 -8.22
CA PRO A 252 8.90 18.74 -8.16
C PRO A 252 8.96 17.56 -9.12
N GLU A 253 10.13 17.33 -9.72
CA GLU A 253 10.41 16.10 -10.45
C GLU A 253 10.33 14.88 -9.52
N ARG A 254 10.01 13.71 -10.08
CA ARG A 254 10.15 12.44 -9.36
C ARG A 254 11.61 12.20 -8.99
N ASN A 255 11.82 11.42 -7.93
CA ASN A 255 13.17 11.03 -7.52
C ASN A 255 13.83 10.18 -8.63
N GLN A 256 14.98 10.65 -9.15
CA GLN A 256 15.67 10.02 -10.29
C GLN A 256 16.28 8.66 -9.93
N THR A 257 15.72 7.55 -10.42
CA THR A 257 16.31 6.20 -10.21
C THR A 257 17.25 5.83 -11.34
N LYS A 258 18.27 5.01 -11.07
CA LYS A 258 19.10 4.41 -12.12
C LYS A 258 18.23 3.51 -13.00
N VAL A 259 18.33 3.71 -14.31
CA VAL A 259 17.55 2.95 -15.29
C VAL A 259 18.47 1.96 -16.00
N GLN A 260 18.07 0.69 -15.99
CA GLN A 260 18.76 -0.36 -16.70
C GLN A 260 18.71 -0.20 -18.23
N LYS A 261 19.69 -0.78 -18.93
CA LYS A 261 19.71 -0.79 -20.40
C LYS A 261 18.44 -1.46 -20.95
N TRP A 262 17.95 -0.94 -22.06
CA TRP A 262 16.76 -1.44 -22.77
C TRP A 262 15.43 -1.35 -21.99
N ALA A 263 15.35 -0.48 -20.97
CA ALA A 263 14.16 -0.37 -20.14
C ALA A 263 12.91 0.09 -20.92
N LYS A 264 13.06 1.00 -21.89
CA LYS A 264 11.94 1.49 -22.72
C LYS A 264 11.41 0.40 -23.63
N GLU A 265 12.30 -0.38 -24.23
CA GLU A 265 12.00 -1.50 -25.11
C GLU A 265 11.30 -2.62 -24.34
N ARG A 266 11.79 -2.94 -23.13
CA ARG A 266 11.12 -3.86 -22.21
C ARG A 266 9.71 -3.38 -21.86
N PHE A 267 9.55 -2.10 -21.55
CA PHE A 267 8.23 -1.53 -21.27
C PHE A 267 7.29 -1.67 -22.47
N MET A 268 7.71 -1.24 -23.66
CA MET A 268 6.92 -1.37 -24.89
C MET A 268 6.52 -2.82 -25.18
N TRP A 269 7.46 -3.76 -25.06
CA TRP A 269 7.17 -5.18 -25.23
C TRP A 269 6.15 -5.70 -24.21
N SER A 270 6.32 -5.33 -22.94
CA SER A 270 5.37 -5.71 -21.87
C SER A 270 3.97 -5.12 -22.06
N ALA A 271 3.88 -3.93 -22.66
CA ALA A 271 2.61 -3.29 -22.97
C ALA A 271 1.91 -4.02 -24.13
N LEU A 272 2.65 -4.31 -25.21
CA LEU A 272 2.10 -4.99 -26.39
C LEU A 272 1.73 -6.45 -26.13
N ASN A 273 2.51 -7.17 -25.31
CA ASN A 273 2.20 -8.56 -24.95
C ASN A 273 1.17 -8.68 -23.80
N GLY A 274 0.63 -7.57 -23.32
CA GLY A 274 -0.40 -7.51 -22.29
C GLY A 274 0.09 -7.74 -20.86
N SER A 275 1.35 -8.07 -20.62
CA SER A 275 1.83 -8.33 -19.25
C SER A 275 1.81 -7.10 -18.36
N TYR A 276 2.05 -5.90 -18.92
CA TYR A 276 1.98 -4.63 -18.17
C TYR A 276 0.62 -4.38 -17.53
N PHE A 277 -0.45 -4.78 -18.22
CA PHE A 277 -1.86 -4.60 -17.87
C PHE A 277 -2.51 -5.88 -17.32
N GLN A 278 -1.73 -6.94 -17.08
CA GLN A 278 -2.23 -8.24 -16.61
C GLN A 278 -3.26 -8.86 -17.59
N GLN A 279 -3.10 -8.58 -18.89
CA GLN A 279 -3.90 -9.05 -20.02
C GLN A 279 -3.21 -10.15 -20.84
N HIS A 280 -2.07 -10.65 -20.37
CA HIS A 280 -1.27 -11.64 -21.09
C HIS A 280 -1.83 -13.07 -21.02
N THR A 281 -2.61 -13.39 -19.98
CA THR A 281 -3.23 -14.70 -19.77
C THR A 281 -4.40 -14.59 -18.77
N PRO A 282 -5.40 -15.49 -18.79
CA PRO A 282 -6.50 -15.47 -17.83
C PRO A 282 -6.03 -15.59 -16.37
N ILE A 283 -6.78 -15.02 -15.44
CA ILE A 283 -6.38 -14.90 -14.02
C ILE A 283 -5.94 -16.22 -13.38
N ARG A 284 -6.65 -17.33 -13.66
CA ARG A 284 -6.31 -18.69 -13.15
C ARG A 284 -4.97 -19.24 -13.66
N ASN A 285 -4.43 -18.64 -14.71
CA ASN A 285 -3.15 -19.03 -15.31
C ASN A 285 -2.04 -17.99 -15.03
N GLN A 286 -2.32 -16.94 -14.23
CA GLN A 286 -1.32 -15.96 -13.82
C GLN A 286 -0.55 -16.47 -12.58
N LEU A 287 0.43 -17.33 -12.84
CA LEU A 287 1.16 -18.06 -11.78
C LEU A 287 2.42 -17.35 -11.26
N LYS A 288 2.73 -16.16 -11.78
CA LYS A 288 3.88 -15.36 -11.35
C LYS A 288 3.62 -13.86 -11.52
N PRO A 289 4.21 -13.00 -10.66
CA PRO A 289 4.04 -11.55 -10.78
C PRO A 289 4.73 -11.00 -12.02
N VAL A 290 4.00 -10.25 -12.85
CA VAL A 290 4.51 -9.56 -14.06
C VAL A 290 3.84 -8.21 -14.22
N GLY A 291 4.45 -7.33 -15.02
CA GLY A 291 3.89 -6.01 -15.31
C GLY A 291 3.93 -5.06 -14.13
N HIS A 292 3.17 -3.98 -14.23
CA HIS A 292 3.14 -2.90 -13.25
C HIS A 292 2.74 -3.41 -11.87
N ALA A 293 3.51 -3.07 -10.84
CA ALA A 293 3.39 -3.70 -9.52
C ALA A 293 2.07 -3.37 -8.82
N VAL A 294 1.62 -2.11 -8.84
CA VAL A 294 0.33 -1.70 -8.24
C VAL A 294 -0.87 -2.38 -8.89
N ARG A 295 -0.85 -2.46 -10.23
CA ARG A 295 -1.90 -3.07 -11.05
C ARG A 295 -2.06 -4.54 -10.70
N TYR A 296 -0.93 -5.24 -10.71
CA TYR A 296 -0.83 -6.63 -10.30
C TYR A 296 -1.36 -6.84 -8.88
N SER A 297 -0.94 -6.02 -7.90
CA SER A 297 -1.40 -6.16 -6.53
C SER A 297 -2.91 -5.92 -6.39
N TYR A 298 -3.46 -4.86 -7.01
CA TYR A 298 -4.89 -4.57 -6.95
C TYR A 298 -5.73 -5.65 -7.63
N LEU A 299 -5.24 -6.23 -8.74
CA LEU A 299 -5.89 -7.39 -9.39
C LEU A 299 -6.01 -8.57 -8.41
N ASN A 300 -4.91 -8.90 -7.73
CA ASN A 300 -4.87 -10.04 -6.84
C ASN A 300 -5.63 -9.78 -5.54
N THR A 301 -5.68 -8.53 -5.05
CA THR A 301 -6.60 -8.13 -3.97
C THR A 301 -8.04 -8.43 -4.38
N ALA A 302 -8.52 -7.89 -5.50
CA ALA A 302 -9.89 -8.10 -5.97
C ALA A 302 -10.19 -9.59 -6.24
N THR A 303 -9.24 -10.31 -6.84
CA THR A 303 -9.37 -11.77 -7.09
C THR A 303 -9.50 -12.56 -5.80
N THR A 304 -8.73 -12.21 -4.77
CA THR A 304 -8.81 -12.84 -3.44
C THR A 304 -10.14 -12.52 -2.77
N MET A 305 -10.62 -11.27 -2.89
CA MET A 305 -11.93 -10.87 -2.39
C MET A 305 -13.07 -11.66 -3.06
N ILE A 306 -13.05 -11.81 -4.39
CA ILE A 306 -14.03 -12.65 -5.12
C ILE A 306 -13.99 -14.08 -4.62
N SER A 307 -12.81 -14.69 -4.51
CA SER A 307 -12.68 -16.06 -4.01
C SER A 307 -13.27 -16.20 -2.59
N ASN A 308 -13.02 -15.22 -1.72
CA ASN A 308 -13.52 -15.21 -0.35
C ASN A 308 -15.05 -14.97 -0.26
N ARG A 309 -15.62 -14.11 -1.12
CA ARG A 309 -17.05 -13.75 -1.09
C ARG A 309 -17.94 -14.74 -1.84
N PHE A 310 -17.49 -15.28 -2.97
CA PHE A 310 -18.24 -16.24 -3.78
C PHE A 310 -17.88 -17.70 -3.50
N GLY A 311 -16.80 -17.98 -2.78
CA GLY A 311 -16.32 -19.35 -2.57
C GLY A 311 -15.74 -19.99 -3.83
N ASP A 312 -15.28 -19.20 -4.80
CA ASP A 312 -14.57 -19.75 -5.96
C ASP A 312 -13.14 -20.15 -5.58
N PHE A 313 -13.01 -21.40 -5.13
CA PHE A 313 -11.75 -22.01 -4.73
C PHE A 313 -10.84 -22.36 -5.93
N SER A 314 -11.33 -22.29 -7.17
CA SER A 314 -10.51 -22.55 -8.36
C SER A 314 -9.43 -21.47 -8.58
N LEU A 315 -9.55 -20.32 -7.93
CA LEU A 315 -8.58 -19.23 -7.95
C LEU A 315 -7.39 -19.47 -7.00
N TRP A 316 -7.54 -20.35 -6.00
CA TRP A 316 -6.55 -20.53 -4.93
C TRP A 316 -5.16 -20.93 -5.43
N PRO A 317 -5.00 -21.91 -6.35
CA PRO A 317 -3.67 -22.29 -6.81
C PRO A 317 -2.90 -21.14 -7.45
N ALA A 318 -3.58 -20.32 -8.25
CA ALA A 318 -2.95 -19.16 -8.90
C ALA A 318 -2.54 -18.10 -7.87
N LEU A 319 -3.42 -17.77 -6.91
CA LEU A 319 -3.14 -16.82 -5.83
C LEU A 319 -1.93 -17.25 -4.98
N GLN A 320 -1.94 -18.49 -4.48
CA GLN A 320 -0.86 -19.02 -3.64
C GLN A 320 0.45 -19.15 -4.41
N GLN A 321 0.41 -19.69 -5.63
CA GLN A 321 1.62 -19.87 -6.43
C GLN A 321 2.25 -18.52 -6.80
N SER A 322 1.44 -17.54 -7.17
CA SER A 322 1.95 -16.23 -7.55
C SER A 322 2.48 -15.45 -6.34
N TRP A 323 1.84 -15.58 -5.17
CA TRP A 323 2.36 -15.01 -3.92
C TRP A 323 3.69 -15.65 -3.53
N ASN A 324 3.79 -16.99 -3.57
CA ASN A 324 5.04 -17.71 -3.31
C ASN A 324 6.14 -17.28 -4.27
N HIS A 325 5.85 -17.19 -5.58
CA HIS A 325 6.84 -16.75 -6.56
C HIS A 325 7.30 -15.30 -6.32
N MET A 326 6.41 -14.43 -5.85
CA MET A 326 6.76 -13.05 -5.47
C MET A 326 7.83 -13.02 -4.38
N ILE A 327 7.56 -13.67 -3.24
CA ILE A 327 8.47 -13.66 -2.09
C ILE A 327 9.76 -14.43 -2.39
N GLU A 328 9.69 -15.51 -3.16
CA GLU A 328 10.85 -16.35 -3.46
C GLU A 328 11.81 -15.68 -4.44
N LYS A 329 11.32 -14.83 -5.36
CA LYS A 329 12.11 -14.45 -6.54
C LYS A 329 12.08 -12.97 -6.91
N ARG A 330 11.07 -12.19 -6.50
CA ARG A 330 10.80 -10.85 -7.06
C ARG A 330 10.46 -9.78 -6.03
N MET A 331 10.83 -9.99 -4.77
CA MET A 331 10.59 -9.05 -3.67
C MET A 331 11.91 -8.64 -3.02
N PHE A 332 12.08 -7.34 -2.76
CA PHE A 332 13.22 -6.80 -2.02
C PHE A 332 13.09 -7.11 -0.51
N VAL A 333 14.19 -7.03 0.25
CA VAL A 333 14.20 -7.35 1.70
C VAL A 333 13.23 -6.48 2.52
N THR A 334 12.96 -5.26 2.05
CA THR A 334 12.00 -4.32 2.65
C THR A 334 10.53 -4.73 2.45
N GLY A 335 10.26 -5.79 1.68
CA GLY A 335 8.93 -6.14 1.18
C GLY A 335 8.53 -5.35 -0.08
N GLY A 336 9.35 -4.40 -0.54
CA GLY A 336 9.09 -3.61 -1.74
C GLY A 336 9.07 -4.46 -3.01
N THR A 337 8.23 -4.10 -3.98
CA THR A 337 8.09 -4.80 -5.26
C THR A 337 8.18 -3.82 -6.43
N GLY A 338 8.69 -4.30 -7.57
CA GLY A 338 8.96 -3.49 -8.74
C GLY A 338 10.43 -3.12 -8.86
N SER A 339 11.14 -3.78 -9.78
CA SER A 339 12.57 -3.58 -10.03
C SER A 339 12.88 -2.91 -11.37
N LEU A 340 11.84 -2.50 -12.10
CA LEU A 340 11.96 -1.82 -13.39
C LEU A 340 11.42 -0.38 -13.28
N PRO A 341 12.28 0.65 -13.18
CA PRO A 341 11.82 2.03 -12.94
C PRO A 341 10.94 2.66 -14.03
N ILE A 342 11.18 2.34 -15.31
CA ILE A 342 10.41 2.95 -16.42
C ILE A 342 8.97 2.43 -16.49
N SER A 343 8.76 1.17 -16.15
CA SER A 343 7.46 0.51 -16.20
C SER A 343 6.84 0.31 -14.83
N GLU A 344 7.52 0.72 -13.76
CA GLU A 344 7.05 0.57 -12.37
C GLU A 344 6.68 -0.91 -12.07
N ALA A 345 7.43 -1.84 -12.67
CA ALA A 345 7.01 -3.23 -12.88
C ALA A 345 7.94 -4.26 -12.23
N PHE A 346 7.42 -5.48 -12.06
CA PHE A 346 8.24 -6.64 -11.72
C PHE A 346 9.29 -6.93 -12.81
N GLY A 347 10.54 -7.14 -12.39
CA GLY A 347 11.60 -7.63 -13.25
C GLY A 347 11.55 -9.14 -13.49
N ARG A 348 12.65 -9.70 -14.01
CA ARG A 348 12.89 -11.14 -14.09
C ARG A 348 13.11 -11.72 -12.70
N ASP A 349 13.05 -13.04 -12.59
CA ASP A 349 13.38 -13.73 -11.34
C ASP A 349 14.81 -13.35 -10.92
N TYR A 350 14.98 -12.96 -9.65
CA TYR A 350 16.24 -12.50 -9.06
C TYR A 350 16.81 -11.19 -9.62
N GLU A 351 16.06 -10.46 -10.48
CA GLU A 351 16.42 -9.12 -10.94
C GLU A 351 16.03 -8.08 -9.88
N LEU A 352 16.83 -8.02 -8.81
CA LEU A 352 16.62 -7.22 -7.60
C LEU A 352 17.85 -6.35 -7.31
N ASP A 353 18.20 -5.48 -8.25
CA ASP A 353 19.30 -4.53 -8.08
C ASP A 353 18.89 -3.39 -7.12
N PRO A 354 19.59 -3.19 -5.99
CA PRO A 354 19.28 -2.15 -5.00
C PRO A 354 19.27 -0.72 -5.57
N GLU A 355 20.11 -0.42 -6.56
CA GLU A 355 20.19 0.90 -7.20
C GLU A 355 19.06 1.13 -8.22
N ASN A 356 18.55 0.06 -8.84
CA ASN A 356 17.45 0.12 -9.82
C ASN A 356 16.08 -0.13 -9.17
N ALA A 357 16.03 -0.38 -7.86
CA ALA A 357 14.79 -0.66 -7.15
C ALA A 357 13.81 0.51 -7.32
N TYR A 358 12.67 0.23 -7.97
CA TYR A 358 11.58 1.19 -8.02
C TYR A 358 10.79 1.13 -6.72
N ALA A 359 10.38 -0.08 -6.32
CA ALA A 359 9.80 -0.37 -5.02
C ALA A 359 8.77 0.69 -4.59
N GLU A 360 7.82 1.00 -5.49
CA GLU A 360 6.89 2.10 -5.33
C GLU A 360 6.12 2.01 -4.01
N THR A 361 5.90 3.14 -3.34
CA THR A 361 5.09 3.20 -2.12
C THR A 361 3.68 2.62 -2.33
N CYS A 362 3.01 2.94 -3.44
CA CYS A 362 1.71 2.33 -3.77
C CYS A 362 1.77 0.82 -4.02
N ALA A 363 2.89 0.30 -4.51
CA ALA A 363 3.05 -1.15 -4.70
C ALA A 363 3.19 -1.87 -3.36
N ALA A 364 3.85 -1.25 -2.37
CA ALA A 364 3.87 -1.76 -1.00
C ALA A 364 2.45 -1.75 -0.39
N LEU A 365 1.68 -0.68 -0.59
CA LEU A 365 0.28 -0.61 -0.10
C LEU A 365 -0.63 -1.63 -0.80
N GLY A 366 -0.50 -1.80 -2.11
CA GLY A 366 -1.20 -2.86 -2.84
C GLY A 366 -0.83 -4.26 -2.34
N SER A 367 0.46 -4.52 -2.08
CA SER A 367 0.92 -5.75 -1.43
C SER A 367 0.25 -5.95 -0.07
N MET A 368 0.15 -4.91 0.76
CA MET A 368 -0.54 -4.97 2.05
C MET A 368 -2.02 -5.33 1.89
N PHE A 369 -2.75 -4.71 0.96
CA PHE A 369 -4.15 -5.03 0.72
C PHE A 369 -4.34 -6.48 0.29
N TRP A 370 -3.51 -6.95 -0.64
CA TRP A 370 -3.56 -8.34 -1.06
C TRP A 370 -3.22 -9.32 0.08
N ASN A 371 -2.15 -9.06 0.82
CA ASN A 371 -1.77 -9.89 1.96
C ASN A 371 -2.87 -9.95 3.03
N TRP A 372 -3.58 -8.85 3.28
CA TRP A 372 -4.71 -8.87 4.21
C TRP A 372 -5.83 -9.81 3.76
N GLU A 373 -6.21 -9.74 2.48
CA GLU A 373 -7.22 -10.65 1.93
C GLU A 373 -6.74 -12.11 1.93
N MET A 374 -5.45 -12.34 1.68
CA MET A 374 -4.85 -13.69 1.79
C MET A 374 -4.83 -14.20 3.23
N THR A 375 -4.56 -13.34 4.23
CA THR A 375 -4.67 -13.68 5.66
C THR A 375 -6.09 -14.11 5.99
N GLN A 376 -7.10 -13.37 5.55
CA GLN A 376 -8.50 -13.71 5.83
C GLN A 376 -8.93 -15.01 5.15
N LEU A 377 -8.48 -15.24 3.92
CA LEU A 377 -8.86 -16.41 3.11
C LEU A 377 -8.18 -17.70 3.58
N PHE A 378 -6.86 -17.66 3.77
CA PHE A 378 -6.05 -18.85 4.06
C PHE A 378 -5.72 -19.04 5.54
N LYS A 379 -5.93 -18.02 6.37
CA LYS A 379 -5.61 -18.02 7.81
C LYS A 379 -4.14 -18.37 8.12
N ASP A 380 -3.25 -18.03 7.19
CA ASP A 380 -1.82 -18.25 7.32
C ASP A 380 -1.13 -16.98 7.83
N ALA A 381 -0.23 -17.15 8.81
CA ALA A 381 0.50 -16.06 9.44
C ALA A 381 1.50 -15.41 8.49
N ALA A 382 1.98 -16.14 7.46
CA ALA A 382 2.95 -15.63 6.50
C ALA A 382 2.46 -14.38 5.77
N TYR A 383 1.17 -14.33 5.43
CA TYR A 383 0.58 -13.15 4.78
C TYR A 383 0.54 -11.94 5.74
N ALA A 384 0.18 -12.16 7.00
CA ALA A 384 0.15 -11.10 8.02
C ALA A 384 1.56 -10.63 8.41
N ASP A 385 2.56 -11.50 8.30
CA ASP A 385 3.97 -11.17 8.50
C ASP A 385 4.51 -10.30 7.36
N LEU A 386 4.21 -10.65 6.11
CA LEU A 386 4.57 -9.80 4.97
C LEU A 386 3.84 -8.44 5.02
N PHE A 387 2.59 -8.41 5.47
CA PHE A 387 1.89 -7.17 5.75
C PHE A 387 2.69 -6.29 6.74
N GLU A 388 3.19 -6.87 7.84
CA GLU A 388 4.01 -6.16 8.83
C GLU A 388 5.32 -5.64 8.20
N ARG A 389 6.04 -6.47 7.44
CA ARG A 389 7.28 -6.06 6.77
C ARG A 389 7.02 -4.90 5.80
N ASN A 390 5.95 -4.95 5.01
CA ASN A 390 5.55 -3.85 4.14
C ASN A 390 5.23 -2.59 4.95
N LEU A 391 4.41 -2.72 6.00
CA LEU A 391 3.92 -1.62 6.83
C LEU A 391 5.07 -0.81 7.45
N TYR A 392 6.05 -1.49 8.05
CA TYR A 392 7.15 -0.85 8.79
C TYR A 392 8.35 -0.46 7.91
N ASN A 393 8.39 -0.88 6.64
CA ASN A 393 9.49 -0.57 5.72
C ASN A 393 8.99 0.05 4.42
N ALA A 394 8.59 -0.79 3.45
CA ALA A 394 8.35 -0.36 2.07
C ALA A 394 7.20 0.65 1.91
N SER A 395 6.24 0.71 2.83
CA SER A 395 5.27 1.80 2.87
C SER A 395 5.75 2.99 3.70
N LEU A 396 6.27 2.75 4.90
CA LEU A 396 6.59 3.82 5.85
C LEU A 396 7.69 4.75 5.35
N VAL A 397 8.67 4.20 4.60
CA VAL A 397 9.74 4.98 3.98
C VAL A 397 9.22 6.09 3.05
N GLY A 398 8.04 5.88 2.47
CA GLY A 398 7.39 6.79 1.52
C GLY A 398 6.99 8.15 2.11
N ASN A 399 7.05 8.32 3.44
CA ASN A 399 6.68 9.56 4.11
C ASN A 399 7.75 10.05 5.08
N SER A 400 7.92 11.37 5.09
CA SER A 400 8.78 12.06 6.05
C SER A 400 8.20 12.03 7.46
N LEU A 401 9.08 12.25 8.45
CA LEU A 401 8.69 12.48 9.84
C LEU A 401 7.86 13.76 10.02
N SER A 402 7.97 14.73 9.11
CA SER A 402 7.14 15.94 9.13
C SER A 402 5.74 15.73 8.54
N GLY A 403 5.50 14.62 7.84
CA GLY A 403 4.22 14.32 7.20
C GLY A 403 3.91 15.16 5.95
N THR A 404 4.88 15.94 5.45
CA THR A 404 4.70 16.91 4.34
C THR A 404 5.63 16.67 3.15
N ARG A 405 6.54 15.71 3.24
CA ARG A 405 7.43 15.29 2.14
C ARG A 405 7.35 13.77 1.94
N PHE A 406 7.49 13.32 0.71
CA PHE A 406 7.25 11.94 0.28
C PHE A 406 8.36 11.38 -0.62
N LEU A 407 8.45 10.06 -0.68
CA LEU A 407 9.17 9.33 -1.73
C LEU A 407 8.16 8.56 -2.59
N TYR A 408 8.34 8.63 -3.89
CA TYR A 408 7.55 7.84 -4.83
C TYR A 408 8.16 6.44 -4.98
N ASN A 409 9.39 6.38 -5.51
CA ASN A 409 10.24 5.19 -5.55
C ASN A 409 11.14 5.13 -4.31
N ASN A 410 11.42 3.90 -3.87
CA ASN A 410 12.10 3.62 -2.61
C ASN A 410 13.34 2.73 -2.84
N PRO A 411 14.47 3.33 -3.27
CA PRO A 411 15.68 2.58 -3.58
C PRO A 411 16.34 2.00 -2.33
N LEU A 412 17.06 0.89 -2.48
CA LEU A 412 17.80 0.25 -1.39
C LEU A 412 19.30 0.62 -1.40
N GLU A 413 19.75 1.28 -2.47
CA GLU A 413 21.06 1.89 -2.56
C GLU A 413 20.97 3.20 -3.34
N ASN A 414 21.58 4.25 -2.81
CA ASN A 414 21.71 5.50 -3.52
C ASN A 414 23.06 6.19 -3.26
N ARG A 415 23.80 6.44 -4.32
CA ARG A 415 25.15 7.02 -4.27
C ARG A 415 25.19 8.55 -4.27
N ASN A 416 24.12 9.20 -4.71
CA ASN A 416 24.08 10.66 -4.90
C ASN A 416 23.37 11.40 -3.75
N GLY A 417 22.81 10.66 -2.80
CA GLY A 417 21.79 11.10 -1.86
C GLY A 417 20.45 11.45 -2.51
N TYR A 418 19.41 11.45 -1.68
CA TYR A 418 18.07 11.91 -2.04
C TYR A 418 17.48 12.83 -0.98
N GLU A 419 16.48 13.59 -1.40
CA GLU A 419 15.55 14.24 -0.50
C GLU A 419 14.12 13.89 -0.87
N ARG A 420 13.27 13.75 0.14
CA ARG A 420 11.82 13.63 -0.06
C ARG A 420 11.26 14.92 -0.69
N GLN A 421 10.25 14.79 -1.56
CA GLN A 421 9.63 15.94 -2.23
C GLN A 421 8.28 16.29 -1.62
N SER A 422 7.86 17.54 -1.67
CA SER A 422 6.57 17.98 -1.11
C SER A 422 5.37 17.41 -1.86
N TRP A 423 5.51 17.18 -3.17
CA TRP A 423 4.49 16.67 -4.07
C TRP A 423 5.10 16.13 -5.38
N PHE A 424 4.26 15.62 -6.29
CA PHE A 424 4.67 15.08 -7.58
C PHE A 424 3.63 15.39 -8.66
N GLU A 425 4.04 15.34 -9.93
CA GLU A 425 3.12 15.40 -11.08
C GLU A 425 2.07 14.27 -11.07
N ILE A 426 2.45 13.10 -10.54
CA ILE A 426 1.58 11.94 -10.36
C ILE A 426 1.63 11.61 -8.88
N PRO A 427 0.77 12.19 -8.04
CA PRO A 427 0.86 12.08 -6.59
C PRO A 427 0.00 10.93 -6.04
N CYS A 428 0.15 9.73 -6.59
CA CYS A 428 -0.64 8.59 -6.14
C CYS A 428 -0.32 8.18 -4.68
N CYS A 429 0.93 8.36 -4.24
CA CYS A 429 1.44 7.83 -2.97
C CYS A 429 0.94 8.58 -1.70
N PRO A 430 0.94 9.93 -1.63
CA PRO A 430 0.63 10.64 -0.39
C PRO A 430 -0.75 10.31 0.19
N SER A 431 -1.83 10.48 -0.58
CA SER A 431 -3.18 10.21 -0.11
C SER A 431 -3.41 8.72 0.13
N ASN A 432 -2.74 7.84 -0.62
CA ASN A 432 -2.82 6.39 -0.45
C ASN A 432 -2.22 5.94 0.89
N LEU A 433 -1.07 6.52 1.29
CA LEU A 433 -0.49 6.34 2.62
C LEU A 433 -1.45 6.83 3.72
N SER A 434 -1.99 8.05 3.55
CA SER A 434 -2.89 8.65 4.52
C SER A 434 -4.16 7.82 4.76
N ARG A 435 -4.78 7.26 3.71
CA ARG A 435 -5.96 6.40 3.89
C ARG A 435 -5.62 5.07 4.55
N THR A 436 -4.49 4.44 4.18
CA THR A 436 -4.10 3.15 4.76
C THR A 436 -3.82 3.28 6.24
N TRP A 437 -3.09 4.31 6.67
CA TRP A 437 -2.86 4.55 8.09
C TRP A 437 -4.14 4.90 8.84
N ALA A 438 -5.00 5.74 8.27
CA ALA A 438 -6.27 6.08 8.90
C ALA A 438 -7.17 4.86 9.17
N SER A 439 -7.04 3.80 8.36
CA SER A 439 -7.74 2.52 8.55
C SER A 439 -6.90 1.41 9.19
N LEU A 440 -5.76 1.72 9.81
CA LEU A 440 -4.82 0.71 10.31
C LEU A 440 -5.48 -0.28 11.31
N GLY A 441 -6.49 0.18 12.04
CA GLY A 441 -7.27 -0.66 12.96
C GLY A 441 -7.94 -1.88 12.33
N ASN A 442 -8.25 -1.84 11.01
CA ASN A 442 -8.84 -2.98 10.29
C ASN A 442 -7.93 -4.22 10.31
N TYR A 443 -6.62 -4.02 10.40
CA TYR A 443 -5.62 -5.06 10.14
C TYR A 443 -5.11 -5.73 11.43
N ILE A 444 -5.60 -5.31 12.61
CA ILE A 444 -5.08 -5.76 13.90
C ILE A 444 -5.76 -7.06 14.35
N PHE A 445 -7.08 -7.11 14.27
CA PHE A 445 -7.90 -8.20 14.82
C PHE A 445 -8.89 -8.75 13.79
N THR A 446 -9.12 -10.06 13.87
CA THR A 446 -10.32 -10.69 13.33
C THR A 446 -10.96 -11.57 14.38
N HIS A 447 -12.21 -11.97 14.15
CA HIS A 447 -12.91 -12.91 15.02
C HIS A 447 -13.75 -13.92 14.23
N GLU A 448 -14.08 -15.03 14.87
CA GLU A 448 -15.11 -15.97 14.46
C GLU A 448 -16.10 -16.18 15.63
N LEU A 449 -16.90 -17.24 15.63
CA LEU A 449 -17.90 -17.48 16.67
C LEU A 449 -17.25 -17.68 18.06
N GLU A 450 -16.16 -18.43 18.13
CA GLU A 450 -15.47 -18.81 19.38
C GLU A 450 -13.95 -18.57 19.29
N SER A 451 -13.50 -17.67 18.41
CA SER A 451 -12.08 -17.37 18.25
C SER A 451 -11.83 -15.89 17.98
N ILE A 452 -10.68 -15.42 18.46
CA ILE A 452 -10.13 -14.10 18.22
C ILE A 452 -8.72 -14.30 17.66
N SER A 453 -8.42 -13.67 16.53
CA SER A 453 -7.08 -13.71 15.95
C SER A 453 -6.41 -12.34 16.01
N LEU A 454 -5.19 -12.32 16.52
CA LEU A 454 -4.33 -11.15 16.63
C LEU A 454 -3.24 -11.21 15.56
N HIS A 455 -3.32 -10.30 14.61
CA HIS A 455 -2.47 -10.25 13.41
C HIS A 455 -1.32 -9.25 13.54
N GLN A 456 -1.56 -8.09 14.16
CA GLN A 456 -0.57 -7.03 14.32
C GLN A 456 -0.46 -6.64 15.79
N TYR A 457 0.77 -6.45 16.28
CA TYR A 457 1.02 -6.07 17.66
C TYR A 457 1.13 -4.55 17.81
N ILE A 458 0.07 -3.85 17.42
CA ILE A 458 -0.08 -2.40 17.53
C ILE A 458 -0.86 -2.09 18.80
N GLY A 459 -0.35 -1.19 19.63
CA GLY A 459 -1.03 -0.86 20.89
C GLY A 459 -2.40 -0.25 20.61
N SER A 460 -3.43 -0.88 21.13
CA SER A 460 -4.80 -0.64 20.70
C SER A 460 -5.83 -1.15 21.71
N GLN A 461 -7.08 -0.71 21.58
CA GLN A 461 -8.19 -1.21 22.38
C GLN A 461 -9.42 -1.41 21.49
N VAL A 462 -10.17 -2.49 21.76
CA VAL A 462 -11.36 -2.88 20.99
C VAL A 462 -12.33 -3.69 21.85
N GLU A 463 -13.64 -3.53 21.60
CA GLU A 463 -14.68 -4.46 22.07
C GLU A 463 -14.99 -5.44 20.94
N ILE A 464 -14.53 -6.69 21.08
CA ILE A 464 -14.73 -7.75 20.10
C ILE A 464 -16.17 -8.28 20.21
N PRO A 465 -16.92 -8.39 19.10
CA PRO A 465 -18.32 -8.79 19.10
C PRO A 465 -18.49 -10.33 19.14
N LEU A 466 -17.84 -10.98 20.11
CA LEU A 466 -18.21 -12.35 20.53
C LEU A 466 -19.47 -12.28 21.42
N GLU A 467 -20.10 -13.43 21.67
CA GLU A 467 -21.22 -13.52 22.61
C GLU A 467 -20.89 -14.49 23.76
N PRO A 468 -20.60 -14.00 24.98
CA PRO A 468 -20.56 -12.59 25.40
C PRO A 468 -19.36 -11.82 24.85
N LYS A 469 -19.54 -10.50 24.68
CA LYS A 469 -18.51 -9.57 24.17
C LYS A 469 -17.23 -9.63 25.00
N VAL A 470 -16.10 -9.35 24.35
CA VAL A 470 -14.77 -9.38 24.98
C VAL A 470 -14.04 -8.07 24.71
N ASN A 471 -13.65 -7.37 25.76
CA ASN A 471 -12.78 -6.20 25.64
C ASN A 471 -11.32 -6.67 25.59
N ILE A 472 -10.59 -6.26 24.54
CA ILE A 472 -9.15 -6.48 24.41
C ILE A 472 -8.43 -5.13 24.41
N LYS A 473 -7.35 -5.05 25.19
CA LYS A 473 -6.37 -3.96 25.12
C LYS A 473 -4.98 -4.54 24.90
N ILE A 474 -4.24 -3.97 23.96
CA ILE A 474 -2.85 -4.28 23.67
C ILE A 474 -1.99 -3.10 24.12
N GLU A 475 -0.99 -3.38 24.93
CA GLU A 475 0.16 -2.50 25.17
C GLU A 475 1.34 -3.11 24.41
N SER A 476 2.05 -2.32 23.61
CA SER A 476 3.11 -2.81 22.73
C SER A 476 4.27 -1.83 22.67
N ASP A 477 5.48 -2.34 22.83
CA ASP A 477 6.73 -1.59 22.66
C ASP A 477 7.30 -1.70 21.22
N LEU A 478 6.57 -2.36 20.31
CA LEU A 478 6.97 -2.44 18.90
C LEU A 478 6.93 -1.05 18.24
N PRO A 479 7.80 -0.80 17.24
CA PRO A 479 8.78 -1.72 16.66
C PRO A 479 10.15 -1.71 17.38
N TRP A 480 10.24 -1.12 18.58
CA TRP A 480 11.53 -0.90 19.26
C TRP A 480 11.92 -2.05 20.19
N GLN A 481 10.96 -2.63 20.90
CA GLN A 481 11.16 -3.81 21.75
C GLN A 481 10.03 -4.82 21.52
N GLY A 482 10.32 -6.10 21.79
CA GLY A 482 9.39 -7.20 21.54
C GLY A 482 8.37 -7.44 22.65
N LYS A 483 8.22 -6.50 23.59
CA LYS A 483 7.31 -6.64 24.72
C LYS A 483 5.90 -6.24 24.33
N VAL A 484 4.96 -7.13 24.57
CA VAL A 484 3.53 -6.95 24.32
C VAL A 484 2.73 -7.47 25.51
N LYS A 485 1.71 -6.73 25.93
CA LYS A 485 0.72 -7.18 26.91
C LYS A 485 -0.66 -7.16 26.28
N VAL A 486 -1.35 -8.29 26.34
CA VAL A 486 -2.72 -8.46 25.87
C VAL A 486 -3.63 -8.62 27.09
N HIS A 487 -4.37 -7.57 27.41
CA HIS A 487 -5.37 -7.56 28.46
C HIS A 487 -6.70 -8.06 27.91
N ILE A 488 -7.28 -9.07 28.56
CA ILE A 488 -8.46 -9.79 28.10
C ILE A 488 -9.55 -9.68 29.16
N ASN A 489 -10.70 -9.14 28.76
CA ASN A 489 -11.78 -8.80 29.66
C ASN A 489 -13.13 -9.22 29.07
N PRO A 490 -13.53 -10.50 29.19
CA PRO A 490 -14.88 -10.94 28.82
C PRO A 490 -15.94 -10.23 29.69
N LYS A 491 -17.14 -10.01 29.14
CA LYS A 491 -18.26 -9.39 29.88
C LYS A 491 -18.97 -10.36 30.84
N SER A 492 -18.65 -11.65 30.77
CA SER A 492 -19.10 -12.69 31.71
C SER A 492 -18.03 -12.99 32.77
N LYS A 493 -18.39 -13.79 33.79
CA LYS A 493 -17.43 -14.25 34.82
C LYS A 493 -16.31 -15.15 34.25
N SER A 494 -16.65 -15.91 33.21
CA SER A 494 -15.73 -16.77 32.45
C SER A 494 -16.28 -16.87 31.02
N HIS A 495 -15.39 -16.94 30.04
CA HIS A 495 -15.76 -17.20 28.64
C HIS A 495 -14.68 -18.05 27.97
N PHE A 496 -15.06 -19.21 27.46
CA PHE A 496 -14.20 -20.01 26.61
C PHE A 496 -14.11 -19.39 25.21
N PHE A 497 -12.89 -19.16 24.74
CA PHE A 497 -12.63 -18.89 23.32
C PHE A 497 -11.16 -19.15 22.98
N GLU A 498 -10.89 -19.33 21.70
CA GLU A 498 -9.54 -19.46 21.15
C GLU A 498 -8.90 -18.08 20.91
N LEU A 499 -7.68 -17.88 21.40
CA LEU A 499 -6.86 -16.72 21.04
C LEU A 499 -5.74 -17.18 20.10
N ASN A 500 -5.85 -16.85 18.82
CA ASN A 500 -4.82 -17.09 17.81
C ASN A 500 -3.87 -15.90 17.76
N MET A 501 -2.57 -16.13 17.90
CA MET A 501 -1.56 -15.08 17.95
C MET A 501 -0.49 -15.34 16.91
N ARG A 502 -0.18 -14.35 16.07
CA ARG A 502 0.90 -14.46 15.11
C ARG A 502 2.24 -14.47 15.83
N ILE A 503 3.04 -15.51 15.65
CA ILE A 503 4.47 -15.49 15.95
C ILE A 503 5.18 -14.96 14.71
N PRO A 504 5.83 -13.79 14.77
CA PRO A 504 6.49 -13.20 13.62
C PRO A 504 7.67 -14.04 13.12
N SER A 505 7.95 -13.98 11.82
CA SER A 505 9.05 -14.76 11.20
C SER A 505 10.44 -14.40 11.72
N TRP A 506 10.61 -13.17 12.21
CA TRP A 506 11.85 -12.62 12.78
C TRP A 506 12.06 -12.96 14.27
N CYS A 507 11.06 -13.57 14.92
CA CYS A 507 11.13 -13.87 16.35
C CYS A 507 12.12 -15.02 16.59
N GLY A 508 13.19 -14.77 17.35
CA GLY A 508 14.16 -15.81 17.73
C GLY A 508 13.56 -16.82 18.70
N SER A 509 13.30 -16.37 19.93
CA SER A 509 12.58 -17.11 20.97
C SER A 509 11.42 -16.28 21.53
N LEU A 510 10.40 -16.97 22.05
CA LEU A 510 9.24 -16.36 22.69
C LEU A 510 9.22 -16.71 24.18
N LYS A 511 9.17 -15.70 25.04
CA LYS A 511 8.83 -15.87 26.45
C LYS A 511 7.42 -15.36 26.69
N SER A 512 6.65 -16.12 27.47
CA SER A 512 5.25 -15.79 27.71
C SER A 512 4.88 -15.99 29.18
N ARG A 513 4.06 -15.08 29.70
CA ARG A 513 3.48 -15.15 31.04
C ARG A 513 1.99 -14.90 30.98
N LEU A 514 1.26 -15.59 31.84
CA LEU A 514 -0.16 -15.36 32.04
C LEU A 514 -0.37 -14.97 33.50
N ASN A 515 -0.92 -13.78 33.73
CA ASN A 515 -1.14 -13.22 35.06
C ASN A 515 0.15 -13.23 35.92
N GLY A 516 1.29 -12.86 35.32
CA GLY A 516 2.61 -12.84 35.96
C GLY A 516 3.32 -14.20 36.07
N HIS A 517 2.60 -15.31 35.90
CA HIS A 517 3.18 -16.66 35.98
C HIS A 517 3.70 -17.13 34.62
N LEU A 518 4.83 -17.84 34.61
CA LEU A 518 5.38 -18.42 33.37
C LEU A 518 4.33 -19.31 32.70
N TYR A 519 4.06 -19.06 31.43
CA TYR A 519 3.09 -19.81 30.65
C TYR A 519 3.75 -20.21 29.32
N PRO A 520 4.43 -21.37 29.23
CA PRO A 520 5.20 -21.71 28.04
C PRO A 520 4.27 -21.95 26.85
N LEU A 521 4.50 -21.19 25.77
CA LEU A 521 3.87 -21.43 24.47
C LEU A 521 4.79 -22.30 23.63
N ILE A 522 4.27 -23.42 23.12
CA ILE A 522 5.02 -24.29 22.23
C ILE A 522 4.93 -23.70 20.82
N VAL A 523 6.04 -23.11 20.36
CA VAL A 523 6.19 -22.68 18.96
C VAL A 523 6.81 -23.84 18.18
N PRO A 524 6.09 -24.42 17.20
CA PRO A 524 6.68 -25.41 16.30
C PRO A 524 7.92 -24.85 15.61
N ALA A 525 8.94 -25.69 15.41
CA ALA A 525 10.08 -25.31 14.59
C ALA A 525 9.59 -24.88 13.19
N PRO A 526 10.10 -23.78 12.63
CA PRO A 526 9.71 -23.35 11.30
C PRO A 526 10.03 -24.43 10.26
N GLN A 527 9.18 -24.54 9.24
CA GLN A 527 9.43 -25.45 8.13
C GLN A 527 10.66 -25.00 7.35
N ASN A 528 11.41 -25.96 6.82
CA ASN A 528 12.58 -25.67 6.01
C ASN A 528 12.15 -25.39 4.57
N TYR A 529 12.15 -24.12 4.17
CA TYR A 529 11.85 -23.69 2.80
C TYR A 529 13.12 -23.47 1.98
N ALA A 530 12.98 -23.49 0.65
CA ALA A 530 14.04 -22.99 -0.22
C ALA A 530 14.26 -21.49 0.05
N PRO A 531 15.51 -21.00 0.08
CA PRO A 531 15.81 -19.60 0.38
C PRO A 531 15.13 -18.64 -0.60
N THR A 532 14.60 -17.54 -0.05
CA THR A 532 14.04 -16.44 -0.85
C THR A 532 15.15 -15.61 -1.50
N ALA A 533 14.80 -14.86 -2.54
CA ALA A 533 15.77 -14.02 -3.24
C ALA A 533 16.40 -12.94 -2.35
N SER A 534 15.64 -12.38 -1.40
CA SER A 534 16.10 -11.30 -0.52
C SER A 534 16.75 -11.78 0.77
N GLY A 535 16.55 -13.04 1.16
CA GLY A 535 16.98 -13.59 2.45
C GLY A 535 15.97 -13.42 3.58
N TYR A 536 14.92 -12.61 3.40
CA TYR A 536 13.78 -12.53 4.31
C TYR A 536 12.69 -13.52 3.86
N ASP A 537 12.15 -14.33 4.79
CA ASP A 537 11.11 -15.30 4.49
C ASP A 537 9.92 -15.20 5.45
N PRO A 538 8.79 -14.61 5.01
CA PRO A 538 7.58 -14.51 5.85
C PRO A 538 6.96 -15.88 6.16
N ARG A 539 7.27 -16.95 5.41
CA ARG A 539 6.68 -18.29 5.62
C ARG A 539 7.10 -18.94 6.94
N HIS A 540 8.11 -18.40 7.62
CA HIS A 540 8.46 -18.85 8.97
C HIS A 540 7.51 -18.35 10.05
N ALA A 541 6.66 -17.36 9.76
CA ALA A 541 5.65 -16.91 10.71
C ALA A 541 4.55 -17.97 10.91
N GLN A 542 3.99 -18.05 12.12
CA GLN A 542 3.00 -19.08 12.49
C GLN A 542 1.90 -18.48 13.36
N TYR A 543 0.72 -19.09 13.40
CA TYR A 543 -0.25 -18.79 14.47
C TYR A 543 -0.11 -19.82 15.59
N ILE A 544 -0.08 -19.34 16.84
CA ILE A 544 -0.25 -20.17 18.03
C ILE A 544 -1.63 -19.91 18.61
N THR A 545 -2.36 -20.99 18.89
CA THR A 545 -3.70 -20.95 19.44
C THR A 545 -3.67 -21.27 20.93
N LEU A 546 -4.20 -20.36 21.74
CA LEU A 546 -4.51 -20.61 23.15
C LEU A 546 -6.00 -20.91 23.31
N ARG A 547 -6.31 -22.10 23.83
CA ARG A 547 -7.69 -22.55 24.06
C ARG A 547 -7.96 -22.64 25.55
N ARG A 548 -8.76 -21.72 26.08
CA ARG A 548 -9.09 -21.73 27.51
C ARG A 548 -10.31 -20.87 27.83
N ASP A 549 -10.79 -21.06 29.05
CA ASP A 549 -11.62 -20.11 29.76
C ASP A 549 -10.80 -18.88 30.17
N TRP A 550 -11.23 -17.73 29.66
CA TRP A 550 -10.71 -16.41 30.03
C TRP A 550 -11.60 -15.78 31.09
N ILE A 551 -10.98 -15.12 32.06
CA ILE A 551 -11.69 -14.37 33.11
C ILE A 551 -11.39 -12.87 33.00
N PRO A 552 -12.27 -11.98 33.49
CA PRO A 552 -11.98 -10.56 33.53
C PRO A 552 -10.67 -10.25 34.24
N GLY A 553 -9.81 -9.47 33.61
CA GLY A 553 -8.50 -9.08 34.15
C GLY A 553 -7.35 -10.00 33.76
N ASP A 554 -7.58 -11.04 32.96
CA ASP A 554 -6.49 -11.87 32.44
C ASP A 554 -5.51 -11.01 31.61
N VAL A 555 -4.21 -11.20 31.83
CA VAL A 555 -3.14 -10.52 31.10
C VAL A 555 -2.16 -11.55 30.57
N LEU A 556 -2.04 -11.61 29.25
CA LEU A 556 -1.02 -12.38 28.56
C LEU A 556 0.13 -11.46 28.17
N GLU A 557 1.30 -11.71 28.72
CA GLU A 557 2.54 -11.00 28.40
C GLU A 557 3.34 -11.85 27.42
N LEU A 558 3.75 -11.25 26.31
CA LEU A 558 4.60 -11.84 25.28
C LEU A 558 5.88 -11.00 25.19
N ASP A 559 7.03 -11.66 25.20
CA ASP A 559 8.35 -11.06 25.01
C ASP A 559 9.01 -11.78 23.84
N PHE A 560 8.89 -11.17 22.66
CA PHE A 560 9.50 -11.63 21.42
C PHE A 560 10.98 -11.24 21.42
N GLU A 561 11.87 -12.22 21.33
CA GLU A 561 13.28 -11.93 21.09
C GLU A 561 13.44 -11.29 19.71
N MET A 562 14.08 -10.11 19.69
CA MET A 562 14.38 -9.35 18.48
C MET A 562 15.90 -9.35 18.22
N PRO A 563 16.46 -10.44 17.70
CA PRO A 563 17.88 -10.49 17.36
C PRO A 563 18.19 -9.52 16.21
N VAL A 564 19.46 -9.13 16.11
CA VAL A 564 19.97 -8.53 14.87
C VAL A 564 20.15 -9.66 13.87
N GLU A 565 19.43 -9.60 12.76
CA GLU A 565 19.40 -10.62 11.71
C GLU A 565 20.20 -10.17 10.49
N ILE A 566 20.89 -11.14 9.89
CA ILE A 566 21.61 -10.98 8.63
C ILE A 566 20.79 -11.69 7.54
N ASN A 567 20.14 -10.90 6.69
CA ASN A 567 19.38 -11.41 5.56
C ASN A 567 20.34 -11.66 4.41
N CYS A 568 20.47 -12.93 4.01
CA CYS A 568 21.37 -13.40 2.96
C CYS A 568 20.64 -13.48 1.62
N PRO A 569 20.89 -12.57 0.65
CA PRO A 569 20.30 -12.68 -0.67
C PRO A 569 20.70 -13.98 -1.36
N HIS A 570 19.77 -14.56 -2.11
CA HIS A 570 20.07 -15.75 -2.89
C HIS A 570 21.17 -15.44 -3.93
N LYS A 571 22.14 -16.35 -4.13
CA LYS A 571 23.27 -16.20 -5.06
C LYS A 571 22.93 -15.83 -6.51
N LYS A 572 21.66 -15.97 -6.92
CA LYS A 572 21.15 -15.56 -8.24
C LYS A 572 20.85 -14.06 -8.34
N VAL A 573 20.74 -13.37 -7.20
CA VAL A 573 20.68 -11.90 -7.13
C VAL A 573 22.10 -11.38 -7.24
N THR A 574 22.65 -11.40 -8.45
CA THR A 574 24.06 -11.11 -8.69
C THR A 574 24.46 -9.67 -8.33
N SER A 575 23.51 -8.74 -8.30
CA SER A 575 23.69 -7.36 -7.84
C SER A 575 24.02 -7.24 -6.35
N CYS A 576 23.70 -8.26 -5.55
CA CYS A 576 23.98 -8.29 -4.11
C CYS A 576 25.00 -9.39 -3.76
N ALA A 577 25.80 -9.86 -4.72
CA ALA A 577 26.78 -10.91 -4.45
C ALA A 577 27.77 -10.50 -3.35
N GLY A 578 27.86 -11.31 -2.30
CA GLY A 578 28.71 -11.02 -1.12
C GLY A 578 28.19 -9.90 -0.21
N ARG A 579 26.97 -9.41 -0.42
CA ARG A 579 26.36 -8.33 0.37
C ARG A 579 25.09 -8.81 1.05
N TYR A 580 24.85 -8.27 2.24
CA TYR A 580 23.82 -8.71 3.17
C TYR A 580 23.03 -7.51 3.69
N ALA A 581 21.76 -7.73 4.05
CA ALA A 581 20.93 -6.69 4.66
C ALA A 581 20.70 -6.98 6.14
N ILE A 582 20.76 -5.95 6.96
CA ILE A 582 20.56 -6.07 8.41
C ILE A 582 19.11 -5.75 8.77
N SER A 583 18.48 -6.59 9.59
CA SER A 583 17.16 -6.31 10.20
C SER A 583 17.16 -6.54 11.70
N ARG A 584 16.19 -5.93 12.39
CA ARG A 584 15.86 -6.26 13.77
C ARG A 584 14.36 -6.14 13.96
N GLY A 585 13.74 -7.26 14.31
CA GLY A 585 12.29 -7.41 14.28
C GLY A 585 11.69 -7.03 12.92
N PRO A 586 10.62 -6.22 12.87
CA PRO A 586 9.99 -5.89 11.60
C PRO A 586 10.84 -4.93 10.75
N LEU A 587 11.82 -4.23 11.32
CA LEU A 587 12.57 -3.16 10.67
C LEU A 587 13.82 -3.66 9.92
N VAL A 588 13.96 -3.22 8.67
CA VAL A 588 15.21 -3.27 7.90
C VAL A 588 16.02 -2.01 8.20
N TYR A 589 17.35 -2.12 8.21
CA TYR A 589 18.27 -1.04 8.53
C TYR A 589 19.12 -0.63 7.32
N CYS A 590 19.68 0.57 7.35
CA CYS A 590 20.59 1.10 6.34
C CYS A 590 21.72 1.92 6.97
N LEU A 591 22.82 2.08 6.23
CA LEU A 591 23.85 3.07 6.50
C LEU A 591 23.53 4.35 5.72
N GLU A 592 23.49 5.49 6.39
CA GLU A 592 23.61 6.80 5.75
C GLU A 592 25.04 7.32 5.93
N ALA A 593 25.64 7.90 4.89
CA ALA A 593 27.01 8.42 4.97
C ALA A 593 27.17 9.50 6.06
N LEU A 594 26.07 10.21 6.38
CA LEU A 594 25.99 11.20 7.45
C LEU A 594 26.37 10.63 8.82
N ASP A 595 25.97 9.39 9.14
CA ASP A 595 26.26 8.77 10.44
C ASP A 595 27.60 8.01 10.45
N ASN A 596 28.26 7.91 9.30
CA ASN A 596 29.42 7.06 9.07
C ASN A 596 30.57 7.86 8.41
N PRO A 597 31.02 8.97 9.03
CA PRO A 597 32.02 9.85 8.43
C PRO A 597 33.36 9.13 8.25
N GLY A 598 33.96 9.27 7.06
CA GLY A 598 35.23 8.64 6.72
C GLY A 598 35.15 7.14 6.38
N VAL A 599 33.95 6.56 6.34
CA VAL A 599 33.71 5.19 5.90
C VAL A 599 33.12 5.20 4.48
N ASP A 600 33.68 4.39 3.58
CA ASP A 600 33.00 4.07 2.32
C ASP A 600 31.90 3.04 2.57
N ILE A 601 30.69 3.53 2.85
CA ILE A 601 29.53 2.70 3.21
C ILE A 601 29.17 1.64 2.14
N PHE A 602 29.63 1.79 0.89
CA PHE A 602 29.33 0.85 -0.19
C PHE A 602 30.31 -0.33 -0.23
N ASN A 603 31.52 -0.15 0.28
CA ASN A 603 32.61 -1.12 0.18
C ASN A 603 33.16 -1.56 1.55
N CYS A 604 32.72 -0.97 2.66
CA CYS A 604 33.11 -1.41 3.98
C CYS A 604 32.71 -2.88 4.23
N VAL A 605 33.52 -3.58 5.01
CA VAL A 605 33.26 -4.96 5.48
C VAL A 605 32.94 -4.89 6.97
N VAL A 606 31.73 -5.29 7.33
CA VAL A 606 31.15 -5.19 8.67
C VAL A 606 31.54 -6.42 9.49
N ASP A 607 32.06 -6.23 10.71
CA ASP A 607 32.17 -7.34 11.66
C ASP A 607 30.79 -7.68 12.20
N SER A 608 30.18 -8.76 11.71
CA SER A 608 28.85 -9.19 12.15
C SER A 608 28.76 -9.46 13.65
N ASN A 609 29.86 -9.85 14.31
CA ASN A 609 29.85 -10.13 15.74
C ASN A 609 29.84 -8.85 16.60
N SER A 610 30.12 -7.71 15.98
CA SER A 610 30.12 -6.40 16.65
C SER A 610 28.74 -5.73 16.67
N LEU A 611 27.74 -6.30 15.99
CA LEU A 611 26.43 -5.66 15.84
C LEU A 611 25.58 -5.75 17.11
N TYR A 612 25.12 -4.61 17.62
CA TYR A 612 24.19 -4.56 18.75
C TYR A 612 23.20 -3.39 18.65
N PRO A 613 21.97 -3.55 19.15
CA PRO A 613 20.98 -2.48 19.14
C PRO A 613 21.18 -1.49 20.30
N GLU A 614 20.97 -0.21 20.04
CA GLU A 614 20.98 0.86 21.04
C GLU A 614 19.79 1.81 20.79
N TYR A 615 19.06 2.18 21.83
CA TYR A 615 18.00 3.19 21.71
C TYR A 615 18.59 4.60 21.85
N ASP A 616 18.32 5.45 20.87
CA ASP A 616 18.74 6.84 20.81
C ASP A 616 17.51 7.74 20.81
N PRO A 617 17.19 8.43 21.93
CA PRO A 617 15.99 9.26 22.04
C PRO A 617 16.07 10.57 21.23
N GLU A 618 17.27 11.02 20.86
CA GLU A 618 17.47 12.30 20.16
C GLU A 618 17.54 12.11 18.64
N LEU A 619 18.10 10.99 18.19
CA LEU A 619 18.20 10.69 16.77
C LEU A 619 16.83 10.44 16.16
N LEU A 620 16.46 11.29 15.19
CA LEU A 620 15.29 11.09 14.31
C LEU A 620 13.96 10.88 15.06
N GLY A 621 13.82 11.56 16.21
CA GLY A 621 12.62 11.50 17.05
C GLY A 621 12.50 10.24 17.92
N GLY A 622 13.61 9.56 18.19
CA GLY A 622 13.67 8.39 19.03
C GLY A 622 13.64 7.09 18.22
N VAL A 623 14.80 6.48 18.00
CA VAL A 623 14.93 5.23 17.22
C VAL A 623 15.85 4.25 17.92
N VAL A 624 15.64 2.95 17.67
CA VAL A 624 16.69 1.97 17.90
C VAL A 624 17.61 2.00 16.69
N LYS A 625 18.89 2.33 16.90
CA LYS A 625 19.98 2.19 15.92
C LYS A 625 20.68 0.84 16.14
N ILE A 626 21.38 0.35 15.12
CA ILE A 626 22.31 -0.78 15.27
C ILE A 626 23.72 -0.21 15.16
N LEU A 627 24.50 -0.37 16.22
CA LEU A 627 25.92 -0.02 16.24
C LEU A 627 26.74 -1.24 15.86
N GLY A 628 27.92 -1.00 15.31
CA GLY A 628 28.90 -2.03 15.01
C GLY A 628 30.22 -1.44 14.60
N THR A 629 31.08 -2.27 14.02
CA THR A 629 32.38 -1.87 13.49
C THR A 629 32.64 -2.54 12.15
N THR A 630 33.49 -1.92 11.36
CA THR A 630 34.15 -2.61 10.24
C THR A 630 35.18 -3.61 10.78
N ILE A 631 35.61 -4.58 9.97
CA ILE A 631 36.75 -5.47 10.30
C ILE A 631 38.03 -4.66 10.61
N GLY A 632 38.16 -3.45 10.06
CA GLY A 632 39.24 -2.51 10.34
C GLY A 632 39.06 -1.68 11.63
N GLY A 633 38.00 -1.91 12.41
CA GLY A 633 37.73 -1.23 13.68
C GLY A 633 37.08 0.15 13.58
N GLN A 634 36.75 0.63 12.37
CA GLN A 634 35.98 1.88 12.22
C GLN A 634 34.54 1.68 12.70
N PRO A 635 33.98 2.58 13.51
CA PRO A 635 32.61 2.46 14.00
C PRO A 635 31.59 2.62 12.86
N LEU A 636 30.46 1.93 13.00
CA LEU A 636 29.33 1.98 12.09
C LEU A 636 28.04 2.26 12.85
N THR A 637 27.19 3.09 12.28
CA THR A 637 25.84 3.36 12.77
C THR A 637 24.83 3.09 11.66
N PHE A 638 23.96 2.13 11.91
CA PHE A 638 22.82 1.81 11.07
C PHE A 638 21.55 2.42 11.67
N ILE A 639 20.74 3.05 10.82
CA ILE A 639 19.42 3.55 11.19
C ILE A 639 18.31 2.73 10.52
N PRO A 640 17.08 2.71 11.06
CA PRO A 640 15.97 2.08 10.38
C PRO A 640 15.76 2.65 8.97
N TYR A 641 15.63 1.79 7.97
CA TYR A 641 15.49 2.16 6.56
C TYR A 641 14.35 3.16 6.34
N ALA A 642 13.20 2.99 6.99
CA ALA A 642 12.08 3.90 6.82
C ALA A 642 12.37 5.37 7.26
N TRP A 643 13.44 5.61 8.02
CA TRP A 643 13.83 6.92 8.52
C TRP A 643 14.90 7.64 7.70
N TRP A 644 15.53 6.97 6.74
CA TRP A 644 16.51 7.60 5.84
C TRP A 644 15.91 8.82 5.13
N ALA A 645 16.73 9.74 4.60
CA ALA A 645 16.30 10.94 3.86
C ALA A 645 15.36 11.90 4.64
N ASN A 646 15.41 11.89 5.97
CA ASN A 646 14.76 12.89 6.84
C ASN A 646 15.73 13.99 7.31
N ARG A 647 17.00 13.90 6.91
CA ARG A 647 18.08 14.83 7.25
C ARG A 647 18.69 15.40 5.96
N GLU A 648 19.90 15.94 6.03
CA GLU A 648 20.61 16.39 4.84
C GLU A 648 20.81 15.28 3.81
N LYS A 649 20.80 15.68 2.54
CA LYS A 649 20.99 14.79 1.40
C LYS A 649 22.34 14.08 1.49
N CYS A 650 22.33 12.77 1.70
CA CYS A 650 23.55 11.97 1.77
C CYS A 650 23.37 10.58 1.13
N PRO A 651 24.46 9.93 0.69
CA PRO A 651 24.42 8.55 0.19
C PRO A 651 23.87 7.56 1.24
N MET A 652 23.21 6.50 0.77
CA MET A 652 22.59 5.47 1.62
C MET A 652 22.75 4.08 1.00
N THR A 653 22.93 3.05 1.84
CA THR A 653 22.80 1.65 1.41
C THR A 653 22.18 0.75 2.48
N VAL A 654 21.30 -0.16 2.04
CA VAL A 654 20.74 -1.26 2.86
C VAL A 654 21.66 -2.48 2.87
N TYR A 655 22.49 -2.65 1.83
CA TYR A 655 23.31 -3.84 1.64
C TYR A 655 24.78 -3.57 1.93
N VAL A 656 25.38 -4.35 2.83
CA VAL A 656 26.77 -4.20 3.27
C VAL A 656 27.56 -5.49 3.06
N ASN A 657 28.89 -5.41 2.96
CA ASN A 657 29.74 -6.60 2.99
C ASN A 657 29.90 -7.05 4.45
N ILE A 658 29.95 -8.36 4.71
CA ILE A 658 30.17 -8.95 6.03
C ILE A 658 31.38 -9.88 5.95
#